data_AF-A0A2V8A6U3-F1
#
_entry.id   AF-A0A2V8A6U3-F1
#
_cell.length_a   1.000
_cell.length_b   1.000
_cell.length_c   1.000
_cell.angle_alpha   90.00
_cell.angle_beta   90.00
_cell.angle_gamma   90.00
#
_symmetry.space_group_name_H-M   'P 1'
#
loop_
_entity.id
_entity.type
_entity.pdbx_description
1 polymer ?
#
loop_
_entity_poly.entity_id
_entity_poly.type
_entity_poly.pdbx_seq_one_letter_code
_entity_poly.pdbx_strand_id
1 'polypeptide(L)'
;MPLTVTNIGTREWDPARVHLSYHWLWLVPREIASRSRWDVPYQNGIRTQLGRAVAPAARVSVEGRLLAPSVPGVYWLQWDMVEENVAWFAQVAPRQPRALVVIVPPIVWLLAPLPLLIAIAARRLAHADVLWSAASLFCKPFIIVHDALLEPTAVAYWLMAVVAVGIPVVAALVLPRRLRPWVLLFIGIFGSLLILADVVYYRFFGDVLSTPALLGAHQTGQVWGSVRTLFTPDLIWLIADWPFAVWIAARVTLRRASGMPALMRAAMASTAAVLAVSGMVISAPRVLASTPLAQMFRDRAVVEQLGPFGYHAYDAWNYARSTWWRPDASDADMQDALEWFAERTPLRAAAGTSAFGVARGDNLIVVQVESLQDFAVDLDVGGRDVMPHLRRWSGDAVRFTNVTDETSEGRTSDAEFATMASLLPLDHGAAAFRHPGNHYVALPRVLREHGYATLSAVPFEPGFWNRRVMHPAYGFDRSLFESDFQMTEQIGWGLNDRDFLQQMVPRLERLPQPFAAWMITLSLHHPFADFPAQHKTLPLGPLEGTSFGNYLHTMHFFDRALDDFAAALARDGLLDQSVVVVFGDHDAGFARTDEVAAAMRVGGDDASWTLNDRVPWFVRLPTRATAPDLRGERTMPAGQTDFAPTILGLLGIDAGSLPYVGRNLLGAPDDAPVVRPYGDWLDSHHLFASRGAERVCYSLTRRSIADLDECRNGDLAARRTRDVSRRVVVEDLQERLRQSLGGRAAAAR
;
A
#
# COMPACT_ATOMS: atom_id res chain seq x y z
N MET A 1 22.82 -14.87 11.26
CA MET A 1 24.26 -15.20 11.40
C MET A 1 24.33 -16.60 11.98
N PRO A 2 24.87 -17.58 11.26
CA PRO A 2 24.89 -18.95 11.73
C PRO A 2 25.79 -19.08 12.96
N LEU A 3 25.24 -19.53 14.08
CA LEU A 3 25.93 -19.70 15.34
C LEU A 3 25.59 -21.05 15.95
N THR A 4 26.59 -21.69 16.56
CA THR A 4 26.39 -22.92 17.33
C THR A 4 26.71 -22.65 18.79
N VAL A 5 25.72 -22.84 19.65
CA VAL A 5 25.86 -22.64 21.10
C VAL A 5 25.86 -23.99 21.79
N THR A 6 26.72 -24.16 22.79
CA THR A 6 26.80 -25.36 23.63
C THR A 6 26.41 -25.02 25.06
N ASN A 7 25.49 -25.78 25.66
CA ASN A 7 25.19 -25.64 27.08
C ASN A 7 26.28 -26.30 27.92
N ILE A 8 27.20 -25.51 28.44
CA ILE A 8 28.27 -25.97 29.35
C ILE A 8 27.87 -25.93 30.83
N GLY A 9 26.63 -25.54 31.12
CA GLY A 9 26.08 -25.46 32.47
C GLY A 9 25.55 -26.81 32.96
N THR A 10 25.04 -26.81 34.20
CA THR A 10 24.48 -28.00 34.85
C THR A 10 22.96 -28.08 34.76
N ARG A 11 22.30 -27.05 34.22
CA ARG A 11 20.84 -26.98 34.07
C ARG A 11 20.46 -26.92 32.60
N GLU A 12 19.31 -27.48 32.26
CA GLU A 12 18.71 -27.31 30.95
C GLU A 12 18.32 -25.85 30.71
N TRP A 13 18.52 -25.35 29.49
CA TRP A 13 18.06 -24.04 29.07
C TRP A 13 16.63 -24.13 28.55
N ASP A 14 15.72 -23.45 29.23
CA ASP A 14 14.33 -23.26 28.81
C ASP A 14 14.27 -22.20 27.68
N PRO A 15 13.81 -22.55 26.46
CA PRO A 15 13.79 -21.63 25.33
C PRO A 15 12.81 -20.47 25.50
N ALA A 16 11.87 -20.54 26.45
CA ALA A 16 10.97 -19.44 26.78
C ALA A 16 11.63 -18.36 27.65
N ARG A 17 12.74 -18.69 28.31
CA ARG A 17 13.43 -17.79 29.26
C ARG A 17 14.88 -17.51 28.91
N VAL A 18 15.53 -18.41 28.18
CA VAL A 18 16.95 -18.31 27.82
C VAL A 18 17.07 -18.03 26.33
N HIS A 19 17.79 -16.96 26.01
CA HIS A 19 17.97 -16.50 24.63
C HIS A 19 19.45 -16.25 24.32
N LEU A 20 19.80 -16.39 23.05
CA LEU A 20 21.08 -15.90 22.54
C LEU A 20 20.92 -14.43 22.14
N SER A 21 21.90 -13.59 22.49
CA SER A 21 21.95 -12.19 22.13
C SER A 21 23.39 -11.69 22.07
N TYR A 22 23.61 -10.38 22.09
CA TYR A 22 24.95 -9.81 21.91
C TYR A 22 25.08 -8.42 22.56
N HIS A 23 26.33 -8.00 22.75
CA HIS A 23 26.74 -6.68 23.15
C HIS A 23 27.68 -6.07 22.12
N TRP A 24 27.50 -4.79 21.83
CA TRP A 24 28.50 -3.98 21.15
C TRP A 24 29.35 -3.27 22.19
N LEU A 25 30.67 -3.34 22.08
CA LEU A 25 31.60 -2.68 22.99
C LEU A 25 32.62 -1.88 22.18
N TRP A 26 33.05 -0.72 22.71
CA TRP A 26 34.14 0.04 22.09
C TRP A 26 35.47 -0.72 22.17
N LEU A 27 36.33 -0.53 21.17
CA LEU A 27 37.68 -1.13 21.14
C LEU A 27 38.56 -0.66 22.31
N VAL A 28 38.35 0.56 22.81
CA VAL A 28 39.11 1.16 23.91
C VAL A 28 38.25 1.21 25.18
N PRO A 29 38.72 0.69 26.33
CA PRO A 29 38.01 0.75 27.62
C PRO A 29 37.69 2.19 28.05
N ARG A 30 36.53 2.35 28.73
CA ARG A 30 35.96 3.64 29.14
C ARG A 30 36.88 4.49 30.03
N GLU A 31 37.92 3.93 30.65
CA GLU A 31 38.81 4.67 31.54
C GLU A 31 39.68 5.74 30.84
N ILE A 32 39.85 5.69 29.52
CA ILE A 32 40.63 6.69 28.76
C ILE A 32 39.74 7.74 28.08
N ALA A 33 38.40 7.57 28.10
CA ALA A 33 37.46 8.39 27.34
C ALA A 33 36.41 9.08 28.23
N SER A 34 36.84 9.90 29.20
CA SER A 34 35.96 10.87 29.91
C SER A 34 35.42 12.01 29.02
N ARG A 35 35.50 11.87 27.68
CA ARG A 35 35.09 12.86 26.67
C ARG A 35 34.19 12.31 25.56
N SER A 36 33.81 11.03 25.56
CA SER A 36 32.84 10.52 24.57
C SER A 36 31.43 10.96 24.96
N ARG A 37 30.84 11.89 24.20
CA ARG A 37 29.42 12.31 24.32
C ARG A 37 28.42 11.23 23.87
N TRP A 38 28.88 10.03 23.52
CA TRP A 38 28.06 8.99 22.88
C TRP A 38 28.10 7.72 23.73
N ASP A 39 26.93 7.30 24.21
CA ASP A 39 26.75 6.00 24.88
C ASP A 39 27.03 4.84 23.94
N VAL A 40 27.37 3.68 24.50
CA VAL A 40 27.58 2.46 23.70
C VAL A 40 26.22 2.02 23.16
N PRO A 41 26.04 1.87 21.82
CA PRO A 41 24.72 1.88 21.22
C PRO A 41 23.82 0.70 21.62
N TYR A 42 24.37 -0.46 22.01
CA TYR A 42 23.57 -1.59 22.49
C TYR A 42 24.30 -2.39 23.57
N GLN A 43 23.86 -2.24 24.83
CA GLN A 43 24.20 -3.18 25.90
C GLN A 43 23.22 -4.36 25.96
N ASN A 44 22.12 -4.33 25.21
CA ASN A 44 21.14 -5.42 25.13
C ASN A 44 20.75 -5.65 23.66
N GLY A 45 21.43 -6.57 22.98
CA GLY A 45 21.12 -6.92 21.58
C GLY A 45 19.75 -7.58 21.40
N ILE A 46 19.35 -7.77 20.13
CA ILE A 46 18.12 -8.49 19.77
C ILE A 46 18.18 -9.92 20.32
N ARG A 47 17.04 -10.45 20.79
CA ARG A 47 16.92 -11.83 21.26
C ARG A 47 16.76 -12.78 20.07
N THR A 48 17.59 -13.82 20.06
CA THR A 48 17.49 -14.96 19.14
C THR A 48 16.97 -16.15 19.94
N GLN A 49 15.81 -16.67 19.54
CA GLN A 49 15.22 -17.85 20.17
C GLN A 49 16.03 -19.11 19.84
N LEU A 50 16.11 -20.03 20.81
CA LEU A 50 16.83 -21.30 20.66
C LEU A 50 16.00 -22.36 19.93
N GLY A 51 14.69 -22.16 19.79
CA GLY A 51 13.75 -23.07 19.13
C GLY A 51 13.42 -24.36 19.88
N ARG A 52 14.26 -24.77 20.85
CA ARG A 52 14.04 -25.94 21.71
C ARG A 52 14.81 -25.82 23.02
N ALA A 53 14.43 -26.64 24.00
CA ALA A 53 15.21 -26.82 25.22
C ALA A 53 16.60 -27.43 24.92
N VAL A 54 17.61 -26.97 25.65
CA VAL A 54 19.00 -27.38 25.46
C VAL A 54 19.54 -27.97 26.76
N ALA A 55 19.57 -29.29 26.84
CA ALA A 55 20.10 -30.02 27.98
C ALA A 55 21.60 -29.74 28.22
N PRO A 56 22.14 -30.00 29.43
CA PRO A 56 23.57 -29.94 29.71
C PRO A 56 24.40 -30.73 28.68
N ALA A 57 25.53 -30.16 28.24
CA ALA A 57 26.42 -30.63 27.18
C ALA A 57 25.81 -30.71 25.75
N ALA A 58 24.52 -30.42 25.58
CA ALA A 58 23.89 -30.40 24.26
C ALA A 58 24.26 -29.13 23.47
N ARG A 59 24.12 -29.22 22.15
CA ARG A 59 24.36 -28.11 21.20
C ARG A 59 23.08 -27.72 20.47
N VAL A 60 22.99 -26.45 20.12
CA VAL A 60 21.94 -25.91 19.25
C VAL A 60 22.56 -24.98 18.22
N SER A 61 22.14 -25.12 16.98
CA SER A 61 22.48 -24.18 15.90
C SER A 61 21.32 -23.21 15.74
N VAL A 62 21.63 -21.93 15.67
CA VAL A 62 20.64 -20.85 15.54
C VAL A 62 21.11 -19.83 14.51
N GLU A 63 20.14 -19.16 13.88
CA GLU A 63 20.41 -17.98 13.08
C GLU A 63 20.35 -16.73 13.95
N GLY A 64 21.53 -16.32 14.46
CA GLY A 64 21.69 -15.11 15.26
C GLY A 64 21.22 -13.87 14.51
N ARG A 65 20.28 -13.13 15.09
CA ARG A 65 19.86 -11.81 14.61
C ARG A 65 20.83 -10.77 15.12
N LEU A 66 21.35 -9.90 14.24
CA LEU A 66 22.32 -8.86 14.57
C LEU A 66 21.89 -7.53 13.95
N LEU A 67 21.93 -6.45 14.74
CA LEU A 67 21.77 -5.08 14.27
C LEU A 67 23.12 -4.36 14.44
N ALA A 68 23.64 -3.82 13.36
CA ALA A 68 24.90 -3.08 13.39
C ALA A 68 24.71 -1.68 14.01
N PRO A 69 25.69 -1.17 14.79
CA PRO A 69 25.74 0.20 15.24
C PRO A 69 25.59 1.19 14.09
N SER A 70 24.80 2.25 14.31
CA SER A 70 24.58 3.34 13.34
C SER A 70 25.82 4.23 13.15
N VAL A 71 26.76 4.20 14.10
CA VAL A 71 28.01 4.97 14.05
C VAL A 71 29.12 4.10 13.49
N PRO A 72 29.76 4.49 12.37
CA PRO A 72 30.94 3.79 11.86
C PRO A 72 32.09 3.79 12.86
N GLY A 73 32.83 2.69 12.92
CA GLY A 73 33.90 2.52 13.89
C GLY A 73 34.36 1.09 14.04
N VAL A 74 35.27 0.88 14.97
CA VAL A 74 35.77 -0.44 15.32
C VAL A 74 35.19 -0.85 16.66
N TYR A 75 34.47 -1.97 16.67
CA TYR A 75 33.75 -2.47 17.83
C TYR A 75 34.13 -3.90 18.13
N TRP A 76 34.02 -4.29 19.40
CA TRP A 76 33.91 -5.68 19.79
C TRP A 76 32.44 -6.09 19.76
N LEU A 77 32.11 -7.10 18.95
CA LEU A 77 30.86 -7.84 19.05
C LEU A 77 31.06 -9.00 20.01
N GLN A 78 30.35 -8.99 21.14
CA GLN A 78 30.35 -10.08 22.10
C GLN A 78 29.01 -10.80 22.06
N TRP A 79 28.95 -12.01 21.53
CA TRP A 79 27.76 -12.86 21.67
C TRP A 79 27.62 -13.32 23.11
N ASP A 80 26.42 -13.32 23.67
CA ASP A 80 26.18 -13.77 25.04
C ASP A 80 24.80 -14.41 25.18
N MET A 81 24.67 -15.28 26.17
CA MET A 81 23.40 -15.86 26.58
C MET A 81 22.77 -14.98 27.66
N VAL A 82 21.45 -14.87 27.65
CA VAL A 82 20.69 -14.16 28.68
C VAL A 82 19.57 -15.06 29.18
N GLU A 83 19.41 -15.13 30.49
CA GLU A 83 18.19 -15.62 31.12
C GLU A 83 17.34 -14.40 31.49
N GLU A 84 16.18 -14.27 30.86
CA GLU A 84 15.30 -13.13 31.02
C GLU A 84 14.90 -12.93 32.49
N ASN A 85 14.96 -11.68 32.93
CA ASN A 85 14.73 -11.24 34.31
C ASN A 85 15.69 -11.83 35.37
N VAL A 86 16.79 -12.47 34.95
CA VAL A 86 17.80 -13.03 35.87
C VAL A 86 19.14 -12.35 35.67
N ALA A 87 19.87 -12.71 34.60
CA ALA A 87 21.20 -12.19 34.34
C ALA A 87 21.67 -12.53 32.93
N TRP A 88 22.65 -11.77 32.46
CA TRP A 88 23.51 -12.17 31.36
C TRP A 88 24.51 -13.21 31.84
N PHE A 89 24.79 -14.20 31.00
CA PHE A 89 25.72 -15.26 31.37
C PHE A 89 27.13 -14.69 31.56
N ALA A 90 27.54 -13.68 30.80
CA ALA A 90 28.83 -13.02 31.02
C ALA A 90 28.92 -12.28 32.36
N GLN A 91 27.81 -11.92 33.01
CA GLN A 91 27.83 -11.35 34.36
C GLN A 91 28.21 -12.38 35.43
N VAL A 92 27.92 -13.66 35.17
CA VAL A 92 28.19 -14.77 36.10
C VAL A 92 29.47 -15.51 35.70
N ALA A 93 29.72 -15.67 34.40
CA ALA A 93 30.86 -16.38 33.82
C ALA A 93 31.36 -15.64 32.56
N PRO A 94 32.29 -14.67 32.69
CA PRO A 94 32.77 -13.84 31.58
C PRO A 94 33.75 -14.61 30.68
N ARG A 95 33.23 -15.55 29.89
CA ARG A 95 34.02 -16.36 28.94
C ARG A 95 33.58 -16.22 27.48
N GLN A 96 32.75 -15.22 27.20
CA GLN A 96 32.16 -15.08 25.88
C GLN A 96 33.16 -14.56 24.83
N PRO A 97 33.15 -15.14 23.62
CA PRO A 97 34.04 -14.70 22.55
C PRO A 97 33.69 -13.29 22.10
N ARG A 98 34.72 -12.49 21.82
CA ARG A 98 34.59 -11.18 21.18
C ARG A 98 35.15 -11.25 19.76
N ALA A 99 34.38 -10.78 18.79
CA ALA A 99 34.81 -10.59 17.43
C ALA A 99 35.07 -9.10 17.18
N LEU A 100 36.21 -8.78 16.55
CA LEU A 100 36.46 -7.42 16.11
C LEU A 100 35.66 -7.17 14.84
N VAL A 101 34.81 -6.15 14.84
CA VAL A 101 33.99 -5.78 13.69
C VAL A 101 34.28 -4.33 13.32
N VAL A 102 34.56 -4.13 12.04
CA VAL A 102 34.71 -2.80 11.44
C VAL A 102 33.40 -2.44 10.78
N ILE A 103 32.75 -1.40 11.30
CA ILE A 103 31.55 -0.82 10.70
C ILE A 103 32.04 0.35 9.87
N VAL A 104 31.93 0.22 8.57
CA VAL A 104 32.30 1.27 7.62
C VAL A 104 31.12 2.23 7.42
N PRO A 105 31.38 3.52 7.14
CA PRO A 105 30.33 4.43 6.73
C PRO A 105 29.56 3.85 5.53
N PRO A 106 28.23 4.00 5.50
CA PRO A 106 27.45 3.75 4.30
C PRO A 106 28.10 4.37 3.07
N ILE A 107 28.13 3.63 1.95
CA ILE A 107 28.83 4.06 0.73
C ILE A 107 28.39 5.45 0.26
N VAL A 108 27.13 5.81 0.53
CA VAL A 108 26.59 7.15 0.28
C VAL A 108 27.46 8.25 0.88
N TRP A 109 27.94 8.11 2.12
CA TRP A 109 28.71 9.17 2.79
C TRP A 109 30.15 9.24 2.32
N LEU A 110 30.66 8.18 1.68
CA LEU A 110 31.93 8.20 0.96
C LEU A 110 31.79 8.90 -0.39
N LEU A 111 30.64 8.76 -1.06
CA LEU A 111 30.37 9.31 -2.38
C LEU A 111 29.84 10.75 -2.34
N ALA A 112 29.06 11.12 -1.32
CA ALA A 112 28.37 12.40 -1.21
C ALA A 112 29.29 13.64 -1.34
N PRO A 113 30.54 13.63 -0.84
CA PRO A 113 31.46 14.76 -1.03
C PRO A 113 32.04 14.89 -2.45
N LEU A 114 31.93 13.87 -3.31
CA LEU A 114 32.63 13.81 -4.60
C LEU A 114 32.31 14.99 -5.54
N PRO A 115 31.05 15.45 -5.70
CA PRO A 115 30.75 16.64 -6.50
C PRO A 115 31.51 17.87 -6.02
N LEU A 116 31.58 18.09 -4.70
CA LEU A 116 32.33 19.19 -4.11
C LEU A 116 33.84 19.05 -4.36
N LEU A 117 34.40 17.85 -4.21
CA LEU A 117 35.82 17.59 -4.47
C LEU A 117 36.20 17.87 -5.93
N ILE A 118 35.36 17.45 -6.88
CA ILE A 118 35.54 17.77 -8.31
C ILE A 118 35.44 19.28 -8.54
N ALA A 119 34.50 19.94 -7.87
CA ALA A 119 34.33 21.38 -8.00
C ALA A 119 35.55 22.16 -7.48
N ILE A 120 36.16 21.72 -6.39
CA ILE A 120 37.42 22.27 -5.86
C ILE A 120 38.58 21.99 -6.83
N ALA A 121 38.68 20.77 -7.37
CA ALA A 121 39.72 20.36 -8.31
C ALA A 121 39.55 20.95 -9.73
N ALA A 122 38.40 21.57 -10.03
CA ALA A 122 38.04 22.06 -11.36
C ALA A 122 39.08 23.02 -11.96
N ARG A 123 39.92 23.66 -11.13
CA ARG A 123 41.06 24.48 -11.61
C ARG A 123 41.94 23.74 -12.62
N ARG A 124 42.10 22.43 -12.49
CA ARG A 124 42.98 21.58 -13.30
C ARG A 124 42.26 20.77 -14.38
N LEU A 125 40.93 20.87 -14.48
CA LEU A 125 40.11 20.02 -15.34
C LEU A 125 39.54 20.81 -16.52
N ALA A 126 39.72 20.31 -17.75
CA ALA A 126 39.25 20.96 -18.98
C ALA A 126 37.73 20.86 -19.21
N HIS A 127 37.09 19.86 -18.59
CA HIS A 127 35.65 19.56 -18.69
C HIS A 127 35.00 19.44 -17.31
N ALA A 128 35.39 20.34 -16.40
CA ALA A 128 34.94 20.31 -15.01
C ALA A 128 33.42 20.40 -14.86
N ASP A 129 32.73 21.09 -15.76
CA ASP A 129 31.27 21.20 -15.80
C ASP A 129 30.58 19.85 -16.07
N VAL A 130 31.12 19.07 -17.01
CA VAL A 130 30.64 17.72 -17.35
C VAL A 130 30.89 16.75 -16.19
N LEU A 131 32.10 16.78 -15.62
CA LEU A 131 32.48 15.90 -14.50
C LEU A 131 31.69 16.21 -13.22
N TRP A 132 31.49 17.48 -12.90
CA TRP A 132 30.70 17.89 -11.74
C TRP A 132 29.23 17.47 -11.89
N SER A 133 28.64 17.67 -13.07
CA SER A 133 27.25 17.28 -13.32
C SER A 133 27.09 15.77 -13.25
N ALA A 134 28.02 15.00 -13.83
CA ALA A 134 28.00 13.54 -13.75
C ALA A 134 28.11 13.03 -12.31
N ALA A 135 29.03 13.59 -11.51
CA ALA A 135 29.16 13.23 -10.12
C ALA A 135 27.92 13.62 -9.29
N SER A 136 27.32 14.78 -9.57
CA SER A 136 26.10 15.22 -8.87
C SER A 136 24.94 14.26 -9.14
N LEU A 137 24.72 13.89 -10.41
CA LEU A 137 23.65 12.98 -10.81
C LEU A 137 23.91 11.53 -10.37
N PHE A 138 25.17 11.12 -10.16
CA PHE A 138 25.48 9.77 -9.68
C PHE A 138 25.41 9.65 -8.16
N CYS A 139 26.07 10.57 -7.44
CA CYS A 139 26.28 10.42 -5.99
C CYS A 139 25.05 10.81 -5.17
N LYS A 140 24.32 11.85 -5.57
CA LYS A 140 23.21 12.39 -4.76
C LYS A 140 22.03 11.42 -4.61
N PRO A 141 21.61 10.66 -5.65
CA PRO A 141 20.56 9.65 -5.49
C PRO A 141 20.83 8.58 -4.43
N PHE A 142 22.10 8.31 -4.08
CA PHE A 142 22.42 7.37 -2.99
C PHE A 142 21.96 7.87 -1.62
N ILE A 143 21.68 9.17 -1.47
CA ILE A 143 21.15 9.75 -0.22
C ILE A 143 19.73 9.24 0.02
N ILE A 144 18.83 9.31 -0.97
CA ILE A 144 17.48 8.74 -0.81
C ILE A 144 17.53 7.22 -0.72
N VAL A 145 18.41 6.53 -1.47
CA VAL A 145 18.58 5.07 -1.36
C VAL A 145 18.95 4.67 0.08
N HIS A 146 19.83 5.43 0.73
CA HIS A 146 20.22 5.17 2.11
C HIS A 146 19.13 5.55 3.11
N ASP A 147 18.54 6.74 2.97
CA ASP A 147 17.56 7.27 3.92
C ASP A 147 16.26 6.46 3.90
N ALA A 148 15.85 6.02 2.71
CA ALA A 148 14.66 5.20 2.51
C ALA A 148 14.90 3.69 2.55
N LEU A 149 16.13 3.27 2.91
CA LEU A 149 16.54 1.85 3.00
C LEU A 149 16.16 1.04 1.74
N LEU A 150 16.26 1.68 0.58
CA LEU A 150 15.87 1.06 -0.68
C LEU A 150 16.84 -0.07 -1.02
N GLU A 151 16.33 -1.09 -1.71
CA GLU A 151 17.14 -2.17 -2.27
C GLU A 151 17.16 -2.11 -3.82
N PRO A 152 17.83 -1.11 -4.45
CA PRO A 152 17.83 -0.97 -5.90
C PRO A 152 18.35 -2.22 -6.60
N THR A 153 17.66 -2.62 -7.65
CA THR A 153 18.11 -3.69 -8.52
C THR A 153 19.34 -3.27 -9.33
N ALA A 154 20.04 -4.24 -9.92
CA ALA A 154 21.13 -3.93 -10.85
C ALA A 154 20.66 -3.07 -12.06
N VAL A 155 19.38 -3.12 -12.42
CA VAL A 155 18.81 -2.27 -13.48
C VAL A 155 18.72 -0.82 -13.00
N ALA A 156 18.23 -0.58 -11.77
CA ALA A 156 18.17 0.76 -11.19
C ALA A 156 19.57 1.41 -11.09
N TYR A 157 20.57 0.69 -10.59
CA TYR A 157 21.95 1.20 -10.54
C TYR A 157 22.51 1.53 -11.92
N TRP A 158 22.17 0.72 -12.92
CA TRP A 158 22.57 0.97 -14.29
C TRP A 158 21.88 2.20 -14.88
N LEU A 159 20.57 2.38 -14.65
CA LEU A 159 19.82 3.57 -15.07
C LEU A 159 20.35 4.84 -14.41
N MET A 160 20.71 4.78 -13.13
CA MET A 160 21.40 5.87 -12.43
C MET A 160 22.72 6.24 -13.11
N ALA A 161 23.52 5.25 -13.52
CA ALA A 161 24.76 5.48 -14.26
C ALA A 161 24.50 6.09 -15.66
N VAL A 162 23.44 5.68 -16.34
CA VAL A 162 23.04 6.28 -17.63
C VAL A 162 22.61 7.72 -17.49
N VAL A 163 21.79 8.05 -16.50
CA VAL A 163 21.42 9.45 -16.25
C VAL A 163 22.67 10.27 -15.93
N ALA A 164 23.54 9.74 -15.07
CA ALA A 164 24.76 10.43 -14.65
C ALA A 164 25.78 10.65 -15.77
N VAL A 165 25.94 9.71 -16.70
CA VAL A 165 26.94 9.82 -17.78
C VAL A 165 26.31 10.32 -19.08
N GLY A 166 25.17 9.77 -19.45
CA GLY A 166 24.47 10.04 -20.71
C GLY A 166 24.06 11.50 -20.84
N ILE A 167 23.38 12.07 -19.84
CA ILE A 167 22.92 13.47 -19.92
C ILE A 167 24.11 14.43 -20.07
N PRO A 168 25.18 14.37 -19.25
CA PRO A 168 26.32 15.27 -19.41
C PRO A 168 27.10 15.06 -20.71
N VAL A 169 27.23 13.81 -21.18
CA VAL A 169 27.90 13.50 -22.45
C VAL A 169 27.12 14.06 -23.64
N VAL A 170 25.80 13.85 -23.70
CA VAL A 170 24.96 14.39 -24.77
C VAL A 170 25.01 15.92 -24.77
N ALA A 171 24.88 16.56 -23.60
CA ALA A 171 25.03 18.00 -23.47
C ALA A 171 26.42 18.48 -23.94
N ALA A 172 27.48 17.71 -23.69
CA ALA A 172 28.83 18.04 -24.14
C ALA A 172 29.04 17.90 -25.65
N LEU A 173 28.33 17.00 -26.31
CA LEU A 173 28.40 16.77 -27.75
C LEU A 173 27.51 17.74 -28.54
N VAL A 174 26.33 18.10 -28.00
CA VAL A 174 25.30 18.86 -28.71
C VAL A 174 25.33 20.36 -28.39
N LEU A 175 25.55 20.74 -27.13
CA LEU A 175 25.40 22.13 -26.71
C LEU A 175 26.67 22.95 -26.93
N PRO A 176 26.54 24.23 -27.32
CA PRO A 176 27.69 25.12 -27.45
C PRO A 176 28.33 25.38 -26.08
N ARG A 177 29.66 25.54 -26.06
CA ARG A 177 30.45 25.73 -24.82
C ARG A 177 29.99 26.89 -23.93
N ARG A 178 29.31 27.89 -24.48
CA ARG A 178 28.77 29.01 -23.70
C ARG A 178 27.50 28.63 -22.93
N LEU A 179 26.66 27.75 -23.48
CA LEU A 179 25.38 27.34 -22.91
C LEU A 179 25.51 26.08 -22.05
N ARG A 180 26.31 25.11 -22.51
CA ARG A 180 26.55 23.81 -21.85
C ARG A 180 26.75 23.89 -20.34
N PRO A 181 27.71 24.69 -19.80
CA PRO A 181 27.93 24.73 -18.36
C PRO A 181 26.70 25.18 -17.56
N TRP A 182 25.90 26.12 -18.09
CA TRP A 182 24.70 26.61 -17.43
C TRP A 182 23.56 25.59 -17.46
N VAL A 183 23.41 24.86 -18.57
CA VAL A 183 22.44 23.76 -18.66
C VAL A 183 22.81 22.63 -17.69
N LEU A 184 24.10 22.25 -17.64
CA LEU A 184 24.58 21.24 -16.70
C LEU A 184 24.44 21.67 -15.24
N LEU A 185 24.71 22.95 -14.94
CA LEU A 185 24.45 23.55 -13.62
C LEU A 185 22.97 23.41 -13.24
N PHE A 186 22.07 23.81 -14.13
CA PHE A 186 20.63 23.68 -13.91
C PHE A 186 20.22 22.24 -13.64
N ILE A 187 20.64 21.29 -14.49
CA ILE A 187 20.33 19.86 -14.35
C ILE A 187 20.86 19.31 -13.01
N GLY A 188 22.10 19.65 -12.64
CA GLY A 188 22.69 19.20 -11.38
C GLY A 188 21.98 19.76 -10.15
N ILE A 189 21.64 21.06 -10.16
CA ILE A 189 20.87 21.69 -9.06
C ILE A 189 19.46 21.12 -9.00
N PHE A 190 18.76 21.03 -10.13
CA PHE A 190 17.41 20.47 -10.21
C PHE A 190 17.37 19.03 -9.70
N GLY A 191 18.30 18.18 -10.15
CA GLY A 191 18.42 16.81 -9.64
C GLY A 191 18.69 16.76 -8.14
N SER A 192 19.52 17.67 -7.61
CA SER A 192 19.78 17.77 -6.16
C SER A 192 18.53 18.17 -5.37
N LEU A 193 17.75 19.12 -5.89
CA LEU A 193 16.50 19.57 -5.30
C LEU A 193 15.44 18.47 -5.32
N LEU A 194 15.38 17.69 -6.40
CA LEU A 194 14.45 16.57 -6.52
C LEU A 194 14.76 15.49 -5.47
N ILE A 195 16.03 15.09 -5.33
CA ILE A 195 16.44 14.15 -4.27
C ILE A 195 16.20 14.72 -2.87
N LEU A 196 16.43 16.03 -2.68
CA LEU A 196 16.11 16.68 -1.40
C LEU A 196 14.61 16.59 -1.09
N ALA A 197 13.76 16.83 -2.09
CA ALA A 197 12.31 16.73 -1.96
C ALA A 197 11.88 15.29 -1.65
N ASP A 198 12.47 14.30 -2.32
CA ASP A 198 12.23 12.88 -2.05
C ASP A 198 12.57 12.50 -0.60
N VAL A 199 13.74 12.91 -0.11
CA VAL A 199 14.17 12.60 1.27
C VAL A 199 13.24 13.22 2.29
N VAL A 200 12.90 14.50 2.11
CA VAL A 200 11.99 15.21 3.01
C VAL A 200 10.58 14.60 2.97
N TYR A 201 10.09 14.26 1.78
CA TYR A 201 8.79 13.64 1.60
C TYR A 201 8.75 12.24 2.22
N TYR A 202 9.78 11.42 1.98
CA TYR A 202 9.91 10.08 2.55
C TYR A 202 9.93 10.09 4.07
N ARG A 203 10.75 10.96 4.69
CA ARG A 203 10.82 11.07 6.16
C ARG A 203 9.49 11.40 6.82
N PHE A 204 8.56 11.99 6.07
CA PHE A 204 7.24 12.34 6.57
C PHE A 204 6.14 11.34 6.17
N PHE A 205 6.16 10.84 4.94
CA PHE A 205 5.07 10.06 4.34
C PHE A 205 5.40 8.58 4.10
N GLY A 206 6.65 8.14 4.31
CA GLY A 206 7.07 6.74 4.16
C GLY A 206 7.20 6.26 2.70
N ASP A 207 7.08 7.17 1.73
CA ASP A 207 7.18 6.87 0.30
C ASP A 207 7.88 8.00 -0.47
N VAL A 208 8.11 7.84 -1.78
CA VAL A 208 8.79 8.83 -2.63
C VAL A 208 7.79 9.85 -3.19
N LEU A 209 8.26 11.07 -3.47
CA LEU A 209 7.39 12.16 -3.92
C LEU A 209 6.88 11.90 -5.34
N SER A 210 5.57 11.73 -5.50
CA SER A 210 4.93 11.62 -6.81
C SER A 210 4.51 12.97 -7.40
N THR A 211 4.33 13.01 -8.72
CA THR A 211 3.86 14.17 -9.49
C THR A 211 2.48 14.64 -9.01
N PRO A 212 1.47 13.76 -8.81
CA PRO A 212 0.20 14.17 -8.22
C PRO A 212 0.36 14.79 -6.82
N ALA A 213 1.18 14.18 -5.96
CA ALA A 213 1.42 14.69 -4.60
C ALA A 213 2.09 16.07 -4.62
N LEU A 214 3.05 16.29 -5.52
CA LEU A 214 3.72 17.57 -5.71
C LEU A 214 2.74 18.67 -6.15
N LEU A 215 1.88 18.38 -7.13
CA LEU A 215 0.89 19.35 -7.62
C LEU A 215 -0.24 19.61 -6.60
N GLY A 216 -0.58 18.60 -5.80
CA GLY A 216 -1.54 18.70 -4.70
C GLY A 216 -0.99 19.33 -3.42
N ALA A 217 0.32 19.58 -3.32
CA ALA A 217 0.97 20.04 -2.09
C ALA A 217 0.42 21.37 -1.53
N HIS A 218 -0.20 22.21 -2.36
CA HIS A 218 -0.84 23.45 -1.90
C HIS A 218 -2.04 23.21 -0.97
N GLN A 219 -2.64 22.03 -1.02
CA GLN A 219 -3.82 21.67 -0.23
C GLN A 219 -3.47 21.27 1.21
N THR A 220 -2.19 21.03 1.52
CA THR A 220 -1.72 20.52 2.81
C THR A 220 -1.13 21.61 3.72
N GLY A 221 -1.58 22.86 3.60
CA GLY A 221 -0.97 24.06 4.22
C GLY A 221 -0.60 24.00 5.72
N GLN A 222 -1.10 23.02 6.48
CA GLN A 222 -0.77 22.81 7.90
C GLN A 222 0.55 22.07 8.18
N VAL A 223 1.26 21.52 7.18
CA VAL A 223 2.46 20.67 7.44
C VAL A 223 3.81 21.42 7.48
N TRP A 224 3.86 22.68 7.03
CA TRP A 224 5.14 23.41 6.86
C TRP A 224 5.98 23.58 8.13
N GLY A 225 5.35 23.61 9.31
CA GLY A 225 6.05 23.67 10.60
C GLY A 225 6.88 22.40 10.88
N SER A 226 6.33 21.23 10.55
CA SER A 226 6.97 19.93 10.74
C SER A 226 8.02 19.63 9.67
N VAL A 227 7.87 20.17 8.46
CA VAL A 227 8.84 19.96 7.37
C VAL A 227 10.24 20.47 7.75
N ARG A 228 10.34 21.56 8.53
CA ARG A 228 11.64 22.09 8.98
C ARG A 228 12.42 21.13 9.88
N THR A 229 11.73 20.32 10.69
CA THR A 229 12.40 19.37 11.60
C THR A 229 12.96 18.16 10.87
N LEU A 230 12.58 17.96 9.59
CA LEU A 230 13.07 16.87 8.75
C LEU A 230 14.41 17.18 8.08
N PHE A 231 14.88 18.43 8.12
CA PHE A 231 16.19 18.80 7.58
C PHE A 231 17.29 18.47 8.58
N THR A 232 18.07 17.43 8.28
CA THR A 232 19.21 17.02 9.09
C THR A 232 20.53 17.57 8.52
N PRO A 233 21.58 17.75 9.34
CA PRO A 233 22.85 18.34 8.88
C PRO A 233 23.53 17.62 7.72
N ASP A 234 23.32 16.31 7.57
CA ASP A 234 23.85 15.50 6.48
C ASP A 234 23.30 15.88 5.10
N LEU A 235 22.11 16.51 5.03
CA LEU A 235 21.55 17.01 3.76
C LEU A 235 22.36 18.16 3.16
N ILE A 236 23.34 18.73 3.90
CA ILE A 236 24.27 19.72 3.37
C ILE A 236 25.00 19.23 2.12
N TRP A 237 25.23 17.92 2.00
CA TRP A 237 25.90 17.33 0.84
C TRP A 237 25.10 17.44 -0.47
N LEU A 238 23.79 17.72 -0.41
CA LEU A 238 22.97 17.99 -1.60
C LEU A 238 23.21 19.39 -2.17
N ILE A 239 23.71 20.34 -1.36
CA ILE A 239 23.76 21.77 -1.69
C ILE A 239 25.16 22.40 -1.60
N ALA A 240 26.10 21.79 -0.85
CA ALA A 240 27.41 22.38 -0.55
C ALA A 240 28.26 22.69 -1.79
N ASP A 241 28.04 21.96 -2.88
CA ASP A 241 28.76 22.09 -4.14
C ASP A 241 28.22 23.22 -5.05
N TRP A 242 27.03 23.77 -4.80
CA TRP A 242 26.37 24.74 -5.69
C TRP A 242 27.16 26.03 -5.94
N PRO A 243 27.75 26.71 -4.92
CA PRO A 243 28.53 27.92 -5.18
C PRO A 243 29.74 27.66 -6.08
N PHE A 244 30.36 26.48 -5.90
CA PHE A 244 31.50 26.07 -6.73
C PHE A 244 31.06 25.67 -8.14
N ALA A 245 29.89 25.05 -8.29
CA ALA A 245 29.30 24.73 -9.58
C ALA A 245 28.99 25.99 -10.40
N VAL A 246 28.42 27.03 -9.78
CA VAL A 246 28.22 28.35 -10.40
C VAL A 246 29.55 28.95 -10.86
N TRP A 247 30.58 28.86 -10.01
CA TRP A 247 31.93 29.31 -10.37
C TRP A 247 32.54 28.50 -11.54
N ILE A 248 32.37 27.17 -11.58
CA ILE A 248 32.76 26.34 -12.72
C ILE A 248 32.06 26.82 -13.99
N ALA A 249 30.75 27.04 -13.91
CA ALA A 249 29.95 27.44 -15.07
C ALA A 249 30.44 28.76 -15.67
N ALA A 250 30.58 29.79 -14.83
CA ALA A 250 31.12 31.08 -15.25
C ALA A 250 32.52 30.95 -15.86
N ARG A 251 33.41 30.17 -15.24
CA ARG A 251 34.78 29.98 -15.72
C ARG A 251 34.85 29.26 -17.06
N VAL A 252 34.05 28.22 -17.27
CA VAL A 252 33.99 27.49 -18.54
C VAL A 252 33.45 28.39 -19.65
N THR A 253 32.44 29.23 -19.36
CA THR A 253 31.91 30.20 -20.32
C THR A 253 32.92 31.29 -20.70
N LEU A 254 33.72 31.77 -19.74
CA LEU A 254 34.67 32.88 -19.94
C LEU A 254 35.99 32.47 -20.59
N ARG A 255 36.37 31.19 -20.54
CA ARG A 255 37.64 30.70 -21.10
C ARG A 255 37.59 30.56 -22.62
N ARG A 256 38.55 31.20 -23.31
CA ARG A 256 38.86 30.90 -24.72
C ARG A 256 39.63 29.57 -24.78
N ALA A 257 38.99 28.53 -25.31
CA ALA A 257 39.58 27.20 -25.45
C ALA A 257 39.30 26.64 -26.85
N SER A 258 40.19 25.78 -27.33
CA SER A 258 40.03 25.04 -28.58
C SER A 258 38.88 24.02 -28.49
N GLY A 259 38.32 23.68 -29.65
CA GLY A 259 37.27 22.67 -29.78
C GLY A 259 37.68 21.31 -29.19
N MET A 260 36.68 20.47 -28.91
CA MET A 260 36.94 19.12 -28.39
C MET A 260 37.61 18.26 -29.49
N PRO A 261 38.72 17.54 -29.22
CA PRO A 261 39.37 16.70 -30.21
C PRO A 261 38.43 15.61 -30.74
N ALA A 262 38.53 15.28 -32.04
CA ALA A 262 37.64 14.29 -32.69
C ALA A 262 37.70 12.91 -32.00
N LEU A 263 38.89 12.47 -31.59
CA LEU A 263 39.09 11.22 -30.85
C LEU A 263 38.32 11.22 -29.52
N MET A 264 38.31 12.35 -28.81
CA MET A 264 37.61 12.49 -27.54
C MET A 264 36.09 12.49 -27.73
N ARG A 265 35.59 13.15 -28.80
CA ARG A 265 34.17 13.06 -29.16
C ARG A 265 33.76 11.64 -29.53
N ALA A 266 34.59 10.94 -30.30
CA ALA A 266 34.34 9.54 -30.66
C ALA A 266 34.32 8.65 -29.43
N ALA A 267 35.29 8.79 -28.52
CA ALA A 267 35.31 8.07 -27.26
C ALA A 267 34.05 8.34 -26.41
N MET A 268 33.64 9.60 -26.25
CA MET A 268 32.42 9.96 -25.53
C MET A 268 31.15 9.38 -26.18
N ALA A 269 31.05 9.44 -27.51
CA ALA A 269 29.94 8.86 -28.24
C ALA A 269 29.92 7.32 -28.11
N SER A 270 31.08 6.68 -28.18
CA SER A 270 31.23 5.24 -27.94
C SER A 270 30.87 4.85 -26.51
N THR A 271 31.29 5.62 -25.49
CA THR A 271 30.89 5.37 -24.10
C THR A 271 29.37 5.50 -23.92
N ALA A 272 28.75 6.52 -24.51
CA ALA A 272 27.29 6.68 -24.47
C ALA A 272 26.57 5.52 -25.19
N ALA A 273 27.07 5.09 -26.35
CA ALA A 273 26.52 3.96 -27.11
C ALA A 273 26.69 2.63 -26.36
N VAL A 274 27.87 2.36 -25.79
CA VAL A 274 28.14 1.17 -24.98
C VAL A 274 27.26 1.14 -23.74
N LEU A 275 27.10 2.27 -23.05
CA LEU A 275 26.14 2.37 -21.95
C LEU A 275 24.76 1.99 -22.46
N ALA A 276 24.21 2.69 -23.45
CA ALA A 276 22.87 2.40 -23.99
C ALA A 276 22.66 0.93 -24.40
N VAL A 277 23.63 0.32 -25.09
CA VAL A 277 23.57 -1.10 -25.51
C VAL A 277 23.66 -2.06 -24.31
N SER A 278 24.58 -1.81 -23.37
CA SER A 278 24.69 -2.62 -22.14
C SER A 278 23.39 -2.57 -21.32
N GLY A 279 22.71 -1.44 -21.36
CA GLY A 279 21.38 -1.25 -20.81
C GLY A 279 20.35 -2.18 -21.36
N MET A 280 20.20 -2.13 -22.68
CA MET A 280 19.26 -2.99 -23.41
C MET A 280 19.50 -4.48 -23.08
N VAL A 281 20.76 -4.89 -22.92
CA VAL A 281 21.11 -6.28 -22.55
C VAL A 281 20.81 -6.60 -21.09
N ILE A 282 21.05 -5.68 -20.14
CA ILE A 282 20.79 -5.89 -18.71
C ILE A 282 19.27 -5.81 -18.40
N SER A 283 18.54 -4.93 -19.10
CA SER A 283 17.12 -4.70 -18.87
C SER A 283 16.22 -5.68 -19.61
N ALA A 284 16.61 -6.21 -20.78
CA ALA A 284 15.76 -7.12 -21.56
C ALA A 284 15.31 -8.38 -20.79
N PRO A 285 16.18 -9.10 -20.06
CA PRO A 285 15.76 -10.28 -19.30
C PRO A 285 14.80 -9.94 -18.15
N ARG A 286 14.92 -8.75 -17.55
CA ARG A 286 14.08 -8.33 -16.42
C ARG A 286 12.74 -7.74 -16.86
N VAL A 287 12.71 -6.99 -17.96
CA VAL A 287 11.45 -6.55 -18.59
C VAL A 287 10.60 -7.77 -18.98
N LEU A 288 11.25 -8.87 -19.40
CA LEU A 288 10.58 -10.12 -19.72
C LEU A 288 10.17 -10.95 -18.49
N ALA A 289 10.70 -10.66 -17.29
CA ALA A 289 10.56 -11.49 -16.09
C ALA A 289 9.92 -10.77 -14.87
N SER A 290 9.53 -9.49 -15.00
CA SER A 290 9.07 -8.67 -13.85
C SER A 290 7.56 -8.51 -13.78
N THR A 291 7.08 -8.35 -12.55
CA THR A 291 5.79 -7.74 -12.23
C THR A 291 5.72 -6.37 -12.90
N PRO A 292 4.71 -6.08 -13.74
CA PRO A 292 4.54 -4.76 -14.35
C PRO A 292 4.67 -3.64 -13.31
N LEU A 293 5.36 -2.55 -13.62
CA LEU A 293 5.49 -1.40 -12.70
C LEU A 293 4.12 -0.86 -12.25
N ALA A 294 3.08 -1.05 -13.06
CA ALA A 294 1.70 -0.67 -12.76
C ALA A 294 1.03 -1.53 -11.66
N GLN A 295 1.62 -2.68 -11.32
CA GLN A 295 1.19 -3.59 -10.25
C GLN A 295 1.96 -3.34 -8.94
N MET A 296 2.81 -2.31 -8.87
CA MET A 296 3.52 -1.98 -7.63
C MET A 296 2.63 -1.12 -6.73
N PHE A 297 2.61 -1.47 -5.43
CA PHE A 297 1.68 -0.91 -4.46
C PHE A 297 2.25 0.29 -3.67
N ARG A 298 3.49 0.70 -4.01
CA ARG A 298 4.25 1.84 -3.45
C ARG A 298 5.18 2.41 -4.51
N ASP A 299 5.40 3.72 -4.46
CA ASP A 299 6.28 4.42 -5.40
C ASP A 299 7.76 4.06 -5.20
N ARG A 300 8.18 3.83 -3.95
CA ARG A 300 9.54 3.36 -3.62
C ARG A 300 9.91 2.05 -4.30
N ALA A 301 8.95 1.15 -4.51
CA ALA A 301 9.21 -0.11 -5.22
C ALA A 301 9.51 0.13 -6.71
N VAL A 302 8.88 1.14 -7.31
CA VAL A 302 9.18 1.58 -8.67
C VAL A 302 10.57 2.22 -8.72
N VAL A 303 10.97 2.98 -7.69
CA VAL A 303 12.33 3.52 -7.54
C VAL A 303 13.38 2.41 -7.45
N GLU A 304 13.11 1.29 -6.78
CA GLU A 304 14.03 0.15 -6.72
C GLU A 304 14.24 -0.52 -8.09
N GLN A 305 13.31 -0.35 -9.02
CA GLN A 305 13.45 -0.84 -10.40
C GLN A 305 14.09 0.19 -11.34
N LEU A 306 13.73 1.47 -11.23
CA LEU A 306 14.10 2.51 -12.20
C LEU A 306 15.18 3.47 -11.72
N GLY A 307 15.50 3.46 -10.43
CA GLY A 307 16.26 4.50 -9.75
C GLY A 307 15.44 5.80 -9.59
N PRO A 308 15.88 6.74 -8.73
CA PRO A 308 15.07 7.92 -8.38
C PRO A 308 14.67 8.77 -9.59
N PHE A 309 15.63 9.11 -10.47
CA PHE A 309 15.33 9.91 -11.66
C PHE A 309 14.50 9.14 -12.69
N GLY A 310 14.67 7.82 -12.80
CA GLY A 310 13.87 6.99 -13.69
C GLY A 310 12.41 6.91 -13.24
N TYR A 311 12.18 6.78 -11.93
CA TYR A 311 10.85 6.87 -11.32
C TYR A 311 10.17 8.20 -11.62
N HIS A 312 10.82 9.34 -11.33
CA HIS A 312 10.23 10.66 -11.60
C HIS A 312 9.88 10.88 -13.06
N ALA A 313 10.69 10.36 -13.99
CA ALA A 313 10.37 10.40 -15.42
C ALA A 313 9.17 9.52 -15.77
N TYR A 314 9.09 8.31 -15.19
CA TYR A 314 7.97 7.38 -15.38
C TYR A 314 6.66 7.93 -14.81
N ASP A 315 6.68 8.42 -13.59
CA ASP A 315 5.52 8.98 -12.90
C ASP A 315 5.03 10.27 -13.58
N ALA A 316 5.92 11.20 -13.92
CA ALA A 316 5.55 12.41 -14.66
C ALA A 316 4.96 12.07 -16.04
N TRP A 317 5.52 11.06 -16.74
CA TRP A 317 4.96 10.58 -18.00
C TRP A 317 3.56 9.99 -17.82
N ASN A 318 3.36 9.15 -16.80
CA ASN A 318 2.06 8.56 -16.52
C ASN A 318 1.02 9.61 -16.15
N TYR A 319 1.39 10.57 -15.30
CA TYR A 319 0.53 11.69 -14.93
C TYR A 319 0.17 12.56 -16.14
N ALA A 320 1.17 12.95 -16.95
CA ALA A 320 0.93 13.74 -18.15
C ALA A 320 0.03 12.97 -19.13
N ARG A 321 0.29 11.67 -19.35
CA ARG A 321 -0.52 10.82 -20.22
C ARG A 321 -1.95 10.65 -19.70
N SER A 322 -2.13 10.50 -18.39
CA SER A 322 -3.44 10.26 -17.79
C SER A 322 -4.23 11.54 -17.56
N THR A 323 -3.59 12.71 -17.52
CA THR A 323 -4.25 13.97 -17.13
C THR A 323 -4.19 15.04 -18.23
N TRP A 324 -3.02 15.30 -18.83
CA TRP A 324 -2.82 16.43 -19.77
C TRP A 324 -2.91 16.03 -21.24
N TRP A 325 -2.48 14.81 -21.57
CA TRP A 325 -2.57 14.22 -22.91
C TRP A 325 -3.64 13.14 -22.98
N ARG A 326 -4.52 13.10 -21.97
CA ARG A 326 -5.75 12.35 -22.03
C ARG A 326 -6.55 12.86 -23.25
N PRO A 327 -6.98 11.98 -24.17
CA PRO A 327 -7.94 12.38 -25.19
C PRO A 327 -9.22 12.84 -24.50
N ASP A 328 -9.75 14.00 -24.87
CA ASP A 328 -11.08 14.39 -24.42
C ASP A 328 -12.08 13.31 -24.85
N ALA A 329 -12.95 12.91 -23.92
CA ALA A 329 -14.07 12.04 -24.26
C ALA A 329 -14.84 12.66 -25.41
N SER A 330 -15.08 11.88 -26.47
CA SER A 330 -15.91 12.36 -27.56
C SER A 330 -17.32 12.66 -27.05
N ASP A 331 -18.02 13.61 -27.67
CA ASP A 331 -19.41 13.90 -27.31
C ASP A 331 -20.29 12.64 -27.42
N ALA A 332 -19.96 11.75 -28.36
CA ALA A 332 -20.61 10.45 -28.50
C ALA A 332 -20.34 9.53 -27.30
N ASP A 333 -19.10 9.42 -26.85
CA ASP A 333 -18.71 8.60 -25.69
C ASP A 333 -19.34 9.11 -24.39
N MET A 334 -19.39 10.43 -24.20
CA MET A 334 -20.04 11.08 -23.06
C MET A 334 -21.56 10.85 -23.07
N GLN A 335 -22.21 11.03 -24.23
CA GLN A 335 -23.64 10.82 -24.38
C GLN A 335 -24.02 9.34 -24.19
N ASP A 336 -23.22 8.43 -24.75
CA ASP A 336 -23.38 6.98 -24.61
C ASP A 336 -23.30 6.53 -23.13
N ALA A 337 -22.34 7.06 -22.38
CA ALA A 337 -22.25 6.82 -20.94
C ALA A 337 -23.44 7.45 -20.19
N LEU A 338 -23.83 8.69 -20.52
CA LEU A 338 -24.94 9.38 -19.89
C LEU A 338 -26.27 8.66 -20.08
N GLU A 339 -26.55 8.15 -21.28
CA GLU A 339 -27.73 7.34 -21.59
C GLU A 339 -27.74 6.04 -20.78
N TRP A 340 -26.60 5.33 -20.73
CA TRP A 340 -26.48 4.12 -19.94
C TRP A 340 -26.76 4.34 -18.44
N PHE A 341 -26.23 5.42 -17.85
CA PHE A 341 -26.54 5.76 -16.46
C PHE A 341 -28.01 6.17 -16.30
N ALA A 342 -28.56 6.98 -17.21
CA ALA A 342 -29.94 7.44 -17.13
C ALA A 342 -30.95 6.29 -17.15
N GLU A 343 -30.77 5.31 -18.05
CA GLU A 343 -31.59 4.10 -18.14
C GLU A 343 -31.57 3.27 -16.84
N ARG A 344 -30.44 3.29 -16.13
CA ARG A 344 -30.20 2.51 -14.90
C ARG A 344 -30.50 3.28 -13.62
N THR A 345 -31.04 4.49 -13.72
CA THR A 345 -31.49 5.30 -12.56
C THR A 345 -32.38 4.51 -11.59
N PRO A 346 -33.38 3.72 -12.05
CA PRO A 346 -34.24 2.97 -11.14
C PRO A 346 -33.50 1.93 -10.29
N LEU A 347 -32.37 1.39 -10.75
CA LEU A 347 -31.58 0.40 -10.01
C LEU A 347 -30.80 1.00 -8.83
N ARG A 348 -30.57 2.32 -8.86
CA ARG A 348 -29.88 3.07 -7.80
C ARG A 348 -30.83 3.86 -6.92
N ALA A 349 -31.99 4.21 -7.48
CA ALA A 349 -32.99 4.97 -6.77
C ALA A 349 -33.44 4.22 -5.52
N ALA A 350 -33.36 4.91 -4.38
CA ALA A 350 -33.85 4.37 -3.12
C ALA A 350 -35.23 4.92 -2.76
N ALA A 351 -35.63 6.06 -3.35
CA ALA A 351 -36.90 6.71 -3.10
C ALA A 351 -38.09 5.75 -3.39
N GLY A 352 -38.96 5.56 -2.40
CA GLY A 352 -40.13 4.67 -2.50
C GLY A 352 -39.89 3.22 -2.01
N THR A 353 -38.66 2.85 -1.68
CA THR A 353 -38.37 1.59 -0.97
C THR A 353 -38.67 1.72 0.53
N SER A 354 -39.07 0.63 1.18
CA SER A 354 -39.32 0.61 2.64
C SER A 354 -38.06 0.83 3.47
N ALA A 355 -36.88 0.57 2.89
CA ALA A 355 -35.57 0.75 3.53
C ALA A 355 -35.00 2.18 3.43
N PHE A 356 -35.62 3.06 2.65
CA PHE A 356 -35.06 4.38 2.39
C PHE A 356 -35.09 5.27 3.64
N GLY A 357 -33.91 5.70 4.09
CA GLY A 357 -33.77 6.62 5.20
C GLY A 357 -34.06 6.02 6.57
N VAL A 358 -34.05 4.68 6.71
CA VAL A 358 -34.22 4.00 8.01
C VAL A 358 -33.15 4.38 9.03
N ALA A 359 -32.00 4.88 8.58
CA ALA A 359 -30.89 5.38 9.41
C ALA A 359 -30.53 6.84 9.08
N ARG A 360 -31.52 7.65 8.69
CA ARG A 360 -31.29 9.05 8.31
C ARG A 360 -30.69 9.85 9.48
N GLY A 361 -29.55 10.48 9.22
CA GLY A 361 -28.85 11.31 10.20
C GLY A 361 -28.12 10.53 11.29
N ASP A 362 -28.06 9.19 11.20
CA ASP A 362 -27.14 8.39 11.99
C ASP A 362 -25.70 8.52 11.48
N ASN A 363 -24.74 8.26 12.35
CA ASN A 363 -23.34 8.12 11.98
C ASN A 363 -23.14 6.86 11.12
N LEU A 364 -22.07 6.84 10.34
CA LEU A 364 -21.62 5.66 9.61
C LEU A 364 -20.22 5.26 10.11
N ILE A 365 -20.09 4.03 10.59
CA ILE A 365 -18.81 3.43 10.96
C ILE A 365 -18.58 2.23 10.05
N VAL A 366 -17.59 2.32 9.18
CA VAL A 366 -17.21 1.22 8.27
C VAL A 366 -15.92 0.60 8.75
N VAL A 367 -15.93 -0.72 8.93
CA VAL A 367 -14.74 -1.55 9.19
C VAL A 367 -14.49 -2.38 7.93
N GLN A 368 -13.51 -1.97 7.14
CA GLN A 368 -12.99 -2.75 6.03
C GLN A 368 -11.98 -3.76 6.60
N VAL A 369 -12.26 -5.04 6.40
CA VAL A 369 -11.52 -6.15 6.98
C VAL A 369 -10.63 -6.78 5.93
N GLU A 370 -9.33 -6.61 6.09
CA GLU A 370 -8.30 -7.17 5.22
C GLU A 370 -8.45 -8.69 5.06
N SER A 371 -8.50 -9.14 3.80
CA SER A 371 -8.53 -10.54 3.38
C SER A 371 -9.66 -11.40 3.97
N LEU A 372 -10.75 -10.80 4.47
CA LEU A 372 -11.88 -11.54 5.05
C LEU A 372 -12.78 -12.12 3.96
N GLN A 373 -12.78 -13.44 3.81
CA GLN A 373 -13.72 -14.17 2.95
C GLN A 373 -14.93 -14.70 3.72
N ASP A 374 -16.09 -14.79 3.05
CA ASP A 374 -17.37 -15.11 3.69
C ASP A 374 -17.37 -16.49 4.36
N PHE A 375 -16.66 -17.48 3.80
CA PHE A 375 -16.56 -18.82 4.37
C PHE A 375 -16.03 -18.81 5.81
N ALA A 376 -15.13 -17.88 6.15
CA ALA A 376 -14.47 -17.84 7.45
C ALA A 376 -15.46 -17.52 8.59
N VAL A 377 -16.54 -16.80 8.27
CA VAL A 377 -17.57 -16.40 9.23
C VAL A 377 -18.33 -17.62 9.76
N ASP A 378 -18.67 -18.56 8.88
CA ASP A 378 -19.44 -19.77 9.23
C ASP A 378 -18.58 -21.02 9.42
N LEU A 379 -17.26 -20.89 9.26
CA LEU A 379 -16.36 -22.02 9.43
C LEU A 379 -16.27 -22.43 10.89
N ASP A 380 -16.34 -23.74 11.10
CA ASP A 380 -16.14 -24.41 12.37
C ASP A 380 -14.92 -25.34 12.25
N VAL A 381 -14.10 -25.41 13.30
CA VAL A 381 -12.99 -26.36 13.41
C VAL A 381 -13.09 -27.09 14.74
N GLY A 382 -13.43 -28.37 14.69
CA GLY A 382 -13.52 -29.21 15.89
C GLY A 382 -14.68 -28.85 16.84
N GLY A 383 -15.80 -28.34 16.31
CA GLY A 383 -16.94 -27.91 17.11
C GLY A 383 -16.80 -26.52 17.74
N ARG A 384 -15.84 -25.71 17.26
CA ARG A 384 -15.64 -24.30 17.60
C ARG A 384 -15.67 -23.44 16.36
N ASP A 385 -16.56 -22.46 16.37
CA ASP A 385 -16.63 -21.43 15.34
C ASP A 385 -15.33 -20.62 15.28
N VAL A 386 -14.90 -20.30 14.06
CA VAL A 386 -13.74 -19.42 13.81
C VAL A 386 -14.09 -17.98 14.17
N MET A 387 -15.26 -17.48 13.78
CA MET A 387 -15.71 -16.11 14.04
C MET A 387 -17.07 -16.05 14.77
N PRO A 388 -17.15 -16.56 16.01
CA PRO A 388 -18.42 -16.68 16.73
C PRO A 388 -19.15 -15.34 16.95
N HIS A 389 -18.45 -14.21 17.05
CA HIS A 389 -19.07 -12.91 17.35
C HIS A 389 -19.72 -12.28 16.12
N LEU A 390 -18.99 -12.20 15.00
CA LEU A 390 -19.52 -11.71 13.72
C LEU A 390 -20.60 -12.64 13.19
N ARG A 391 -20.47 -13.96 13.36
CA ARG A 391 -21.53 -14.91 12.99
C ARG A 391 -22.86 -14.64 13.71
N ARG A 392 -22.82 -14.21 14.98
CA ARG A 392 -24.04 -13.83 15.71
C ARG A 392 -24.70 -12.57 15.15
N TRP A 393 -23.96 -11.69 14.48
CA TRP A 393 -24.56 -10.50 13.87
C TRP A 393 -25.56 -10.86 12.78
N SER A 394 -25.51 -12.05 12.17
CA SER A 394 -26.49 -12.50 11.18
C SER A 394 -27.94 -12.49 11.69
N GLY A 395 -28.17 -12.52 13.01
CA GLY A 395 -29.50 -12.38 13.60
C GLY A 395 -30.00 -10.93 13.76
N ASP A 396 -29.07 -9.97 13.88
CA ASP A 396 -29.35 -8.57 14.26
C ASP A 396 -28.99 -7.56 13.17
N ALA A 397 -28.23 -7.97 12.16
CA ALA A 397 -27.77 -7.18 11.03
C ALA A 397 -28.37 -7.70 9.71
N VAL A 398 -28.26 -6.87 8.67
CA VAL A 398 -28.38 -7.35 7.29
C VAL A 398 -27.05 -7.99 6.92
N ARG A 399 -27.03 -9.25 6.47
CA ARG A 399 -25.82 -9.91 5.98
C ARG A 399 -25.98 -10.27 4.51
N PHE A 400 -25.17 -9.70 3.64
CA PHE A 400 -25.02 -10.16 2.26
C PHE A 400 -23.97 -11.27 2.22
N THR A 401 -24.38 -12.47 1.78
CA THR A 401 -23.53 -13.69 1.77
C THR A 401 -22.96 -14.01 0.39
N ASN A 402 -23.37 -13.28 -0.65
CA ASN A 402 -22.96 -13.51 -2.03
C ASN A 402 -22.40 -12.22 -2.65
N VAL A 403 -21.44 -11.59 -1.97
CA VAL A 403 -20.75 -10.39 -2.47
C VAL A 403 -19.49 -10.81 -3.21
N THR A 404 -19.46 -10.54 -4.51
CA THR A 404 -18.33 -10.84 -5.38
C THR A 404 -17.16 -9.91 -5.05
N ASP A 405 -15.97 -10.48 -4.85
CA ASP A 405 -14.72 -9.73 -4.91
C ASP A 405 -14.53 -9.19 -6.34
N GLU A 406 -14.64 -7.87 -6.48
CA GLU A 406 -14.49 -7.13 -7.74
C GLU A 406 -13.09 -6.50 -7.86
N THR A 407 -12.16 -6.85 -6.97
CA THR A 407 -10.79 -6.35 -7.01
C THR A 407 -9.96 -7.00 -8.11
N SER A 408 -8.84 -6.39 -8.45
CA SER A 408 -7.86 -6.95 -9.35
C SER A 408 -6.46 -6.77 -8.75
N GLU A 409 -5.53 -6.22 -9.52
CA GLU A 409 -4.16 -6.00 -9.11
C GLU A 409 -4.03 -4.96 -7.99
N GLY A 410 -5.02 -4.08 -7.79
CA GLY A 410 -5.03 -3.07 -6.72
C GLY A 410 -5.53 -3.58 -5.37
N ARG A 411 -6.03 -4.83 -5.27
CA ARG A 411 -6.41 -5.51 -4.01
C ARG A 411 -7.21 -4.58 -3.08
N THR A 412 -6.72 -4.28 -1.87
CA THR A 412 -7.36 -3.39 -0.88
C THR A 412 -7.75 -2.03 -1.46
N SER A 413 -6.91 -1.42 -2.32
CA SER A 413 -7.20 -0.11 -2.92
C SER A 413 -8.27 -0.16 -3.99
N ASP A 414 -8.39 -1.30 -4.68
CA ASP A 414 -9.47 -1.56 -5.62
C ASP A 414 -10.79 -1.77 -4.86
N ALA A 415 -10.76 -2.41 -3.68
CA ALA A 415 -11.95 -2.54 -2.84
C ALA A 415 -12.41 -1.17 -2.31
N GLU A 416 -11.50 -0.32 -1.84
CA GLU A 416 -11.80 1.07 -1.48
C GLU A 416 -12.41 1.83 -2.67
N PHE A 417 -11.80 1.70 -3.85
CA PHE A 417 -12.28 2.34 -5.06
C PHE A 417 -13.68 1.86 -5.47
N ALA A 418 -13.89 0.54 -5.55
CA ALA A 418 -15.16 -0.06 -5.95
C ALA A 418 -16.28 0.29 -4.99
N THR A 419 -16.03 0.17 -3.68
CA THR A 419 -17.04 0.44 -2.65
C THR A 419 -17.37 1.93 -2.51
N MET A 420 -16.37 2.81 -2.57
CA MET A 420 -16.60 4.25 -2.37
C MET A 420 -17.01 4.97 -3.65
N ALA A 421 -16.34 4.71 -4.78
CA ALA A 421 -16.64 5.39 -6.04
C ALA A 421 -17.75 4.70 -6.84
N SER A 422 -18.13 3.46 -6.48
CA SER A 422 -19.09 2.63 -7.22
C SER A 422 -18.76 2.60 -8.71
N LEU A 423 -17.50 2.26 -9.00
CA LEU A 423 -16.93 2.03 -10.32
C LEU A 423 -16.09 0.76 -10.23
N LEU A 424 -16.09 -0.04 -11.31
CA LEU A 424 -15.19 -1.18 -11.40
C LEU A 424 -13.74 -0.70 -11.49
N PRO A 425 -12.81 -1.37 -10.78
CA PRO A 425 -11.37 -1.15 -10.94
C PRO A 425 -10.89 -1.38 -12.38
N LEU A 426 -9.62 -1.06 -12.63
CA LEU A 426 -9.02 -1.38 -13.92
C LEU A 426 -8.78 -2.89 -14.05
N ASP A 427 -8.76 -3.37 -15.29
CA ASP A 427 -8.35 -4.73 -15.62
C ASP A 427 -6.87 -5.01 -15.32
N HIS A 428 -6.04 -3.96 -15.35
CA HIS A 428 -4.62 -4.00 -15.02
C HIS A 428 -4.15 -2.70 -14.34
N GLY A 429 -3.32 -2.88 -13.32
CA GLY A 429 -2.81 -1.88 -12.40
C GLY A 429 -3.87 -1.30 -11.48
N ALA A 430 -3.46 -0.60 -10.43
CA ALA A 430 -4.41 0.00 -9.49
C ALA A 430 -4.86 1.39 -9.96
N ALA A 431 -6.16 1.67 -9.83
CA ALA A 431 -6.71 3.00 -10.12
C ALA A 431 -6.03 4.09 -9.26
N ALA A 432 -5.65 3.75 -8.03
CA ALA A 432 -4.97 4.62 -7.09
C ALA A 432 -3.65 5.23 -7.60
N PHE A 433 -2.92 4.50 -8.46
CA PHE A 433 -1.66 4.99 -9.04
C PHE A 433 -1.83 5.51 -10.47
N ARG A 434 -2.77 4.93 -11.22
CA ARG A 434 -2.94 5.26 -12.65
C ARG A 434 -3.82 6.49 -12.89
N HIS A 435 -4.80 6.73 -12.02
CA HIS A 435 -5.78 7.81 -12.15
C HIS A 435 -5.95 8.68 -10.88
N PRO A 436 -4.88 9.02 -10.13
CA PRO A 436 -5.01 9.74 -8.86
C PRO A 436 -5.52 11.19 -8.99
N GLY A 437 -5.47 11.75 -10.20
CA GLY A 437 -5.93 13.12 -10.50
C GLY A 437 -7.39 13.23 -10.96
N ASN A 438 -8.15 12.14 -10.95
CA ASN A 438 -9.55 12.15 -11.39
C ASN A 438 -10.50 12.83 -10.39
N HIS A 439 -11.65 13.27 -10.90
CA HIS A 439 -12.72 13.92 -10.14
C HIS A 439 -13.77 12.88 -9.72
N TYR A 440 -13.48 12.19 -8.62
CA TYR A 440 -14.38 11.17 -8.10
C TYR A 440 -15.60 11.76 -7.40
N VAL A 441 -16.74 11.09 -7.60
CA VAL A 441 -18.00 11.33 -6.87
C VAL A 441 -18.16 10.24 -5.82
N ALA A 442 -17.13 10.04 -5.00
CA ALA A 442 -17.11 8.94 -4.05
C ALA A 442 -18.02 9.18 -2.82
N LEU A 443 -18.38 8.09 -2.14
CA LEU A 443 -19.25 8.08 -0.97
C LEU A 443 -18.86 9.13 0.10
N PRO A 444 -17.58 9.27 0.52
CA PRO A 444 -17.20 10.29 1.50
C PRO A 444 -17.53 11.71 1.01
N ARG A 445 -17.22 12.04 -0.24
CA ARG A 445 -17.57 13.33 -0.84
C ARG A 445 -19.08 13.59 -0.80
N VAL A 446 -19.90 12.61 -1.20
CA VAL A 446 -21.36 12.74 -1.21
C VAL A 446 -21.89 12.93 0.22
N LEU A 447 -21.37 12.19 1.20
CA LEU A 447 -21.76 12.34 2.61
C LEU A 447 -21.38 13.70 3.17
N ARG A 448 -20.18 14.21 2.85
CA ARG A 448 -19.71 15.54 3.24
C ARG A 448 -20.62 16.65 2.71
N GLU A 449 -21.05 16.54 1.46
CA GLU A 449 -22.03 17.46 0.84
C GLU A 449 -23.41 17.41 1.54
N HIS A 450 -23.71 16.31 2.25
CA HIS A 450 -24.91 16.13 3.08
C HIS A 450 -24.66 16.38 4.58
N GLY A 451 -23.56 17.06 4.93
CA GLY A 451 -23.30 17.53 6.28
C GLY A 451 -22.59 16.54 7.21
N TYR A 452 -22.08 15.42 6.68
CA TYR A 452 -21.28 14.49 7.47
C TYR A 452 -19.84 14.97 7.60
N ALA A 453 -19.27 14.88 8.80
CA ALA A 453 -17.82 14.92 8.96
C ALA A 453 -17.21 13.59 8.48
N THR A 454 -16.17 13.63 7.65
CA THR A 454 -15.62 12.39 7.03
C THR A 454 -14.20 12.09 7.48
N LEU A 455 -13.96 10.86 7.94
CA LEU A 455 -12.69 10.39 8.46
C LEU A 455 -12.29 9.07 7.80
N SER A 456 -11.06 8.94 7.34
CA SER A 456 -10.45 7.62 7.10
C SER A 456 -9.34 7.33 8.10
N ALA A 457 -9.11 6.07 8.42
CA ALA A 457 -8.11 5.62 9.37
C ALA A 457 -7.51 4.29 8.94
N VAL A 458 -6.18 4.26 8.77
CA VAL A 458 -5.41 3.05 8.50
C VAL A 458 -4.08 3.17 9.25
N PRO A 459 -3.74 2.28 10.18
CA PRO A 459 -2.52 2.44 11.00
C PRO A 459 -1.28 1.97 10.23
N PHE A 460 -1.07 2.52 9.03
CA PHE A 460 0.02 2.19 8.12
C PHE A 460 0.54 3.42 7.37
N GLU A 461 1.63 3.25 6.62
CA GLU A 461 2.28 4.31 5.83
C GLU A 461 1.28 4.96 4.85
N PRO A 462 1.16 6.31 4.83
CA PRO A 462 0.20 7.00 3.97
C PRO A 462 0.48 6.91 2.47
N GLY A 463 1.72 6.61 2.08
CA GLY A 463 2.08 6.37 0.67
C GLY A 463 1.64 5.01 0.16
N PHE A 464 1.39 4.02 1.04
CA PHE A 464 0.88 2.72 0.63
C PHE A 464 -0.50 2.88 -0.04
N TRP A 465 -0.65 2.30 -1.23
CA TRP A 465 -1.82 2.48 -2.08
C TRP A 465 -2.13 3.94 -2.45
N ASN A 466 -1.13 4.83 -2.42
CA ASN A 466 -1.28 6.25 -2.72
C ASN A 466 -2.37 6.96 -1.89
N ARG A 467 -2.67 6.46 -0.68
CA ARG A 467 -3.81 6.92 0.13
C ARG A 467 -3.70 8.38 0.54
N ARG A 468 -2.48 8.90 0.66
CA ARG A 468 -2.22 10.34 0.86
C ARG A 468 -2.87 11.21 -0.22
N VAL A 469 -2.92 10.73 -1.45
CA VAL A 469 -3.53 11.43 -2.60
C VAL A 469 -4.98 10.99 -2.79
N MET A 470 -5.26 9.70 -2.67
CA MET A 470 -6.57 9.13 -2.97
C MET A 470 -7.64 9.47 -1.94
N HIS A 471 -7.34 9.46 -0.63
CA HIS A 471 -8.37 9.75 0.39
C HIS A 471 -8.95 11.18 0.26
N PRO A 472 -8.12 12.23 0.05
CA PRO A 472 -8.65 13.55 -0.31
C PRO A 472 -9.43 13.55 -1.62
N ALA A 473 -8.99 12.82 -2.65
CA ALA A 473 -9.68 12.73 -3.93
C ALA A 473 -11.07 12.07 -3.81
N TYR A 474 -11.24 11.11 -2.89
CA TYR A 474 -12.54 10.52 -2.52
C TYR A 474 -13.40 11.45 -1.63
N GLY A 475 -12.82 12.53 -1.10
CA GLY A 475 -13.52 13.56 -0.35
C GLY A 475 -13.53 13.38 1.15
N PHE A 476 -12.58 12.63 1.73
CA PHE A 476 -12.38 12.60 3.19
C PHE A 476 -11.83 13.94 3.70
N ASP A 477 -12.41 14.47 4.78
CA ASP A 477 -11.94 15.69 5.44
C ASP A 477 -10.63 15.46 6.19
N ARG A 478 -10.49 14.27 6.78
CA ARG A 478 -9.31 13.87 7.55
C ARG A 478 -8.94 12.42 7.29
N SER A 479 -7.64 12.14 7.28
CA SER A 479 -7.11 10.78 7.22
C SER A 479 -6.07 10.57 8.31
N LEU A 480 -6.21 9.50 9.08
CA LEU A 480 -5.28 9.07 10.11
C LEU A 480 -4.41 7.93 9.57
N PHE A 481 -3.11 8.04 9.80
CA PHE A 481 -2.10 7.08 9.37
C PHE A 481 -1.26 6.60 10.55
N GLU A 482 -0.28 5.72 10.32
CA GLU A 482 0.58 5.14 11.37
C GLU A 482 1.05 6.16 12.42
N SER A 483 1.53 7.34 12.00
CA SER A 483 2.02 8.41 12.87
C SER A 483 0.98 8.98 13.85
N ASP A 484 -0.31 8.77 13.57
CA ASP A 484 -1.43 9.22 14.41
C ASP A 484 -1.80 8.20 15.51
N PHE A 485 -1.17 7.03 15.51
CA PHE A 485 -1.45 5.95 16.46
C PHE A 485 -0.27 5.68 17.40
N GLN A 486 -0.58 5.14 18.59
CA GLN A 486 0.44 4.56 19.45
C GLN A 486 0.73 3.15 18.94
N MET A 487 1.93 2.94 18.39
CA MET A 487 2.36 1.65 17.86
C MET A 487 2.76 0.72 19.01
N THR A 488 1.81 -0.11 19.45
CA THR A 488 1.95 -1.12 20.52
C THR A 488 2.44 -2.46 19.95
N GLU A 489 1.72 -3.56 20.16
CA GLU A 489 2.03 -4.84 19.52
C GLU A 489 1.70 -4.76 18.02
N GLN A 490 2.67 -5.17 17.20
CA GLN A 490 2.49 -5.27 15.76
C GLN A 490 2.24 -6.72 15.37
N ILE A 491 1.15 -6.96 14.63
CA ILE A 491 0.80 -8.26 14.06
C ILE A 491 0.71 -8.08 12.55
N GLY A 492 1.35 -8.96 11.79
CA GLY A 492 1.48 -8.79 10.35
C GLY A 492 2.34 -7.56 10.03
N TRP A 493 1.76 -6.57 9.36
CA TRP A 493 2.49 -5.42 8.84
C TRP A 493 2.48 -4.17 9.72
N GLY A 494 1.67 -4.11 10.78
CA GLY A 494 1.59 -2.91 11.61
C GLY A 494 0.76 -3.11 12.87
N LEU A 495 0.13 -2.03 13.36
CA LEU A 495 -0.64 -2.06 14.61
C LEU A 495 -1.72 -3.14 14.57
N ASN A 496 -1.79 -3.95 15.63
CA ASN A 496 -2.79 -5.00 15.71
C ASN A 496 -4.23 -4.42 15.71
N ASP A 497 -5.17 -5.18 15.13
CA ASP A 497 -6.53 -4.68 14.85
C ASP A 497 -7.31 -4.37 16.14
N ARG A 498 -7.01 -5.06 17.24
CA ARG A 498 -7.60 -4.79 18.55
C ARG A 498 -7.19 -3.41 19.04
N ASP A 499 -5.90 -3.12 19.11
CA ASP A 499 -5.41 -1.84 19.59
C ASP A 499 -5.79 -0.70 18.64
N PHE A 500 -5.82 -0.96 17.32
CA PHE A 500 -6.32 -0.01 16.33
C PHE A 500 -7.78 0.38 16.60
N LEU A 501 -8.68 -0.60 16.68
CA LEU A 501 -10.11 -0.34 16.94
C LEU A 501 -10.33 0.33 18.30
N GLN A 502 -9.63 -0.10 19.35
CA GLN A 502 -9.73 0.53 20.68
C GLN A 502 -9.22 1.97 20.69
N GLN A 503 -8.15 2.27 19.96
CA GLN A 503 -7.68 3.64 19.79
C GLN A 503 -8.68 4.50 19.01
N MET A 504 -9.49 3.92 18.13
CA MET A 504 -10.50 4.67 17.36
C MET A 504 -11.71 5.10 18.20
N VAL A 505 -12.15 4.33 19.20
CA VAL A 505 -13.32 4.65 20.06
C VAL A 505 -13.32 6.11 20.55
N PRO A 506 -12.31 6.59 21.31
CA PRO A 506 -12.30 7.97 21.82
C PRO A 506 -12.07 9.03 20.74
N ARG A 507 -11.69 8.64 19.52
CA ARG A 507 -11.58 9.56 18.37
C ARG A 507 -12.96 9.74 17.73
N LEU A 508 -13.72 8.66 17.56
CA LEU A 508 -15.08 8.68 17.01
C LEU A 508 -16.03 9.50 17.89
N GLU A 509 -15.96 9.35 19.21
CA GLU A 509 -16.76 10.13 20.18
C GLU A 509 -16.60 11.65 20.06
N ARG A 510 -15.44 12.11 19.58
CA ARG A 510 -15.10 13.53 19.46
C ARG A 510 -15.40 14.10 18.08
N LEU A 511 -15.83 13.27 17.12
CA LEU A 511 -16.17 13.75 15.79
C LEU A 511 -17.49 14.54 15.83
N PRO A 512 -17.62 15.61 15.04
CA PRO A 512 -18.91 16.27 14.82
C PRO A 512 -19.90 15.27 14.22
N GLN A 513 -21.09 15.15 14.82
CA GLN A 513 -22.14 14.27 14.32
C GLN A 513 -23.11 15.02 13.39
N PRO A 514 -23.64 14.38 12.32
CA PRO A 514 -23.31 13.01 11.93
C PRO A 514 -21.90 12.92 11.32
N PHE A 515 -21.22 11.78 11.50
CA PHE A 515 -19.93 11.51 10.86
C PHE A 515 -19.97 10.22 10.04
N ALA A 516 -19.02 10.09 9.12
CA ALA A 516 -18.69 8.86 8.40
C ALA A 516 -17.22 8.53 8.61
N ALA A 517 -16.95 7.43 9.30
CA ALA A 517 -15.61 6.95 9.61
C ALA A 517 -15.32 5.64 8.86
N TRP A 518 -14.25 5.61 8.07
CA TRP A 518 -13.77 4.45 7.34
C TRP A 518 -12.49 3.92 7.96
N MET A 519 -12.53 2.72 8.53
CA MET A 519 -11.43 2.11 9.26
C MET A 519 -10.96 0.86 8.52
N ILE A 520 -9.67 0.79 8.22
CA ILE A 520 -9.06 -0.29 7.42
C ILE A 520 -8.12 -1.09 8.32
N THR A 521 -8.38 -2.39 8.48
CA THR A 521 -7.56 -3.28 9.30
C THR A 521 -6.27 -3.72 8.57
N LEU A 522 -5.33 -4.34 9.29
CA LEU A 522 -4.01 -4.69 8.73
C LEU A 522 -3.44 -6.02 9.23
N SER A 523 -3.86 -6.49 10.41
CA SER A 523 -3.26 -7.69 11.04
C SER A 523 -3.40 -8.95 10.18
N LEU A 524 -4.35 -8.92 9.23
CA LEU A 524 -4.88 -10.02 8.44
C LEU A 524 -4.21 -10.15 7.07
N HIS A 525 -2.92 -9.80 6.94
CA HIS A 525 -2.24 -9.80 5.64
C HIS A 525 -1.44 -11.09 5.37
N HIS A 526 -1.49 -11.59 4.13
CA HIS A 526 -0.63 -12.69 3.62
C HIS A 526 0.87 -12.40 3.89
N PRO A 527 1.73 -13.41 4.22
CA PRO A 527 1.54 -14.87 4.11
C PRO A 527 0.97 -15.58 5.34
N PHE A 528 0.51 -14.84 6.36
CA PHE A 528 0.02 -15.43 7.61
C PHE A 528 1.06 -16.32 8.32
N ALA A 529 2.36 -16.15 8.06
CA ALA A 529 3.38 -17.07 8.58
C ALA A 529 3.67 -16.84 10.08
N ASP A 530 3.57 -15.60 10.54
CA ASP A 530 4.13 -15.15 11.82
C ASP A 530 3.07 -14.68 12.84
N PHE A 531 1.93 -15.37 12.94
CA PHE A 531 0.91 -15.02 13.93
C PHE A 531 1.37 -15.37 15.38
N PRO A 532 1.32 -14.44 16.35
CA PRO A 532 1.92 -14.66 17.67
C PRO A 532 1.27 -15.79 18.47
N ALA A 533 2.10 -16.64 19.08
CA ALA A 533 1.63 -17.82 19.81
C ALA A 533 0.68 -17.50 20.97
N GLN A 534 0.87 -16.35 21.65
CA GLN A 534 0.00 -15.91 22.74
C GLN A 534 -1.44 -15.63 22.31
N HIS A 535 -1.67 -15.33 21.02
CA HIS A 535 -3.00 -15.04 20.47
C HIS A 535 -3.66 -16.27 19.85
N LYS A 536 -2.91 -17.37 19.66
CA LYS A 536 -3.41 -18.65 19.14
C LYS A 536 -4.27 -19.35 20.18
N THR A 537 -5.56 -19.07 20.13
CA THR A 537 -6.52 -19.42 21.17
C THR A 537 -7.67 -20.29 20.66
N LEU A 538 -7.73 -20.50 19.35
CA LEU A 538 -8.63 -21.44 18.68
C LEU A 538 -7.89 -22.77 18.45
N PRO A 539 -8.33 -23.92 19.00
CA PRO A 539 -7.65 -25.19 18.73
C PRO A 539 -7.92 -25.66 17.30
N LEU A 540 -6.92 -25.62 16.43
CA LEU A 540 -7.08 -25.94 15.00
C LEU A 540 -6.68 -27.38 14.61
N GLY A 541 -6.14 -28.16 15.55
CA GLY A 541 -5.78 -29.55 15.32
C GLY A 541 -4.77 -29.72 14.16
N PRO A 542 -5.09 -30.49 13.11
CA PRO A 542 -4.18 -30.70 11.97
C PRO A 542 -3.80 -29.43 11.20
N LEU A 543 -4.56 -28.34 11.33
CA LEU A 543 -4.27 -27.07 10.65
C LEU A 543 -3.25 -26.21 11.43
N GLU A 544 -2.87 -26.59 12.65
CA GLU A 544 -1.87 -25.85 13.42
C GLU A 544 -0.52 -25.79 12.70
N GLY A 545 0.10 -24.61 12.71
CA GLY A 545 1.39 -24.38 12.05
C GLY A 545 1.32 -24.23 10.53
N THR A 546 0.13 -24.34 9.93
CA THR A 546 -0.09 -24.04 8.50
C THR A 546 -0.42 -22.56 8.29
N SER A 547 -0.16 -22.02 7.09
CA SER A 547 -0.56 -20.65 6.71
C SER A 547 -2.08 -20.47 6.80
N PHE A 548 -2.85 -21.46 6.32
CA PHE A 548 -4.31 -21.46 6.44
C PHE A 548 -4.78 -21.46 7.90
N GLY A 549 -4.16 -22.27 8.77
CA GLY A 549 -4.48 -22.25 10.20
C GLY A 549 -4.16 -20.91 10.87
N ASN A 550 -3.02 -20.30 10.53
CA ASN A 550 -2.70 -18.96 11.04
C ASN A 550 -3.69 -17.88 10.53
N TYR A 551 -4.20 -18.00 9.30
CA TYR A 551 -5.29 -17.15 8.82
C TYR A 551 -6.53 -17.29 9.72
N LEU A 552 -6.94 -18.52 10.08
CA LEU A 552 -8.08 -18.74 10.98
C LEU A 552 -7.85 -18.15 12.38
N HIS A 553 -6.63 -18.27 12.93
CA HIS A 553 -6.28 -17.60 14.19
C HIS A 553 -6.39 -16.08 14.09
N THR A 554 -6.01 -15.50 12.96
CA THR A 554 -6.08 -14.05 12.75
C THR A 554 -7.54 -13.59 12.62
N MET A 555 -8.39 -14.35 11.89
CA MET A 555 -9.83 -14.10 11.83
C MET A 555 -10.49 -14.20 13.21
N HIS A 556 -10.10 -15.19 14.02
CA HIS A 556 -10.59 -15.32 15.39
C HIS A 556 -10.14 -14.16 16.30
N PHE A 557 -8.93 -13.65 16.10
CA PHE A 557 -8.42 -12.49 16.83
C PHE A 557 -9.17 -11.21 16.46
N PHE A 558 -9.38 -10.96 15.16
CA PHE A 558 -10.18 -9.84 14.69
C PHE A 558 -11.63 -9.92 15.17
N ASP A 559 -12.24 -11.10 15.16
CA ASP A 559 -13.61 -11.32 15.61
C ASP A 559 -13.83 -10.87 17.07
N ARG A 560 -12.86 -11.16 17.96
CA ARG A 560 -12.88 -10.64 19.34
C ARG A 560 -12.61 -9.14 19.42
N ALA A 561 -11.68 -8.63 18.61
CA ALA A 561 -11.39 -7.20 18.56
C ALA A 561 -12.63 -6.39 18.16
N LEU A 562 -13.40 -6.90 17.19
CA LEU A 562 -14.66 -6.32 16.75
C LEU A 562 -15.73 -6.37 17.84
N ASP A 563 -15.82 -7.46 18.60
CA ASP A 563 -16.75 -7.55 19.75
C ASP A 563 -16.40 -6.56 20.85
N ASP A 564 -15.12 -6.49 21.24
CA ASP A 564 -14.59 -5.51 22.20
C ASP A 564 -14.89 -4.06 21.74
N PHE A 565 -14.74 -3.79 20.43
CA PHE A 565 -15.03 -2.50 19.82
C PHE A 565 -16.53 -2.17 19.85
N ALA A 566 -17.39 -3.10 19.43
CA ALA A 566 -18.84 -2.92 19.47
C ALA A 566 -19.35 -2.72 20.90
N ALA A 567 -18.80 -3.47 21.86
CA ALA A 567 -19.10 -3.28 23.28
C ALA A 567 -18.65 -1.90 23.79
N ALA A 568 -17.52 -1.37 23.31
CA ALA A 568 -17.07 -0.03 23.63
C ALA A 568 -18.01 1.04 23.07
N LEU A 569 -18.36 0.96 21.78
CA LEU A 569 -19.33 1.87 21.16
C LEU A 569 -20.70 1.84 21.87
N ALA A 570 -21.12 0.68 22.37
CA ALA A 570 -22.37 0.53 23.10
C ALA A 570 -22.34 1.21 24.47
N ARG A 571 -21.23 1.07 25.22
CA ARG A 571 -21.10 1.67 26.56
C ARG A 571 -21.28 3.19 26.54
N ASP A 572 -20.80 3.83 25.48
CA ASP A 572 -20.83 5.29 25.33
C ASP A 572 -22.01 5.78 24.47
N GLY A 573 -22.97 4.89 24.16
CA GLY A 573 -24.20 5.19 23.43
C GLY A 573 -24.04 5.45 21.93
N LEU A 574 -22.81 5.43 21.42
CA LEU A 574 -22.50 5.71 20.02
C LEU A 574 -23.08 4.64 19.08
N LEU A 575 -23.14 3.39 19.54
CA LEU A 575 -23.73 2.29 18.76
C LEU A 575 -25.23 2.49 18.47
N ASP A 576 -25.96 3.17 19.36
CA ASP A 576 -27.41 3.42 19.19
C ASP A 576 -27.73 4.50 18.13
N GLN A 577 -26.71 5.22 17.68
CA GLN A 577 -26.80 6.32 16.71
C GLN A 577 -25.87 6.11 15.51
N SER A 578 -25.44 4.86 15.27
CA SER A 578 -24.52 4.53 14.19
C SER A 578 -25.00 3.33 13.39
N VAL A 579 -24.92 3.44 12.07
CA VAL A 579 -24.86 2.27 11.19
C VAL A 579 -23.42 1.75 11.25
N VAL A 580 -23.26 0.50 11.71
CA VAL A 580 -21.95 -0.17 11.73
C VAL A 580 -21.90 -1.17 10.59
N VAL A 581 -20.94 -0.98 9.70
CA VAL A 581 -20.72 -1.82 8.53
C VAL A 581 -19.41 -2.58 8.70
N VAL A 582 -19.42 -3.88 8.44
CA VAL A 582 -18.22 -4.73 8.42
C VAL A 582 -18.23 -5.47 7.10
N PHE A 583 -17.17 -5.32 6.30
CA PHE A 583 -17.07 -6.02 5.03
C PHE A 583 -15.64 -6.48 4.74
N GLY A 584 -15.50 -7.59 4.02
CA GLY A 584 -14.21 -8.06 3.52
C GLY A 584 -13.82 -7.38 2.21
N ASP A 585 -12.54 -7.07 2.04
CA ASP A 585 -12.05 -6.34 0.87
C ASP A 585 -11.67 -7.24 -0.32
N HIS A 586 -11.05 -8.39 -0.12
CA HIS A 586 -10.73 -9.33 -1.20
C HIS A 586 -10.44 -10.75 -0.69
N ASP A 587 -10.24 -11.68 -1.62
CA ASP A 587 -9.77 -13.03 -1.32
C ASP A 587 -8.38 -13.03 -0.64
N ALA A 588 -8.12 -14.03 0.23
CA ALA A 588 -6.89 -14.10 1.01
C ALA A 588 -5.65 -14.57 0.21
N GLY A 589 -5.79 -14.86 -1.09
CA GLY A 589 -4.70 -15.25 -1.97
C GLY A 589 -4.18 -16.68 -1.76
N PHE A 590 -5.01 -17.59 -1.26
CA PHE A 590 -4.59 -18.97 -1.03
C PHE A 590 -4.25 -19.72 -2.32
N ALA A 591 -3.27 -20.62 -2.23
CA ALA A 591 -2.99 -21.56 -3.29
C ALA A 591 -4.20 -22.50 -3.50
N ARG A 592 -4.61 -22.68 -4.76
CA ARG A 592 -5.73 -23.56 -5.15
C ARG A 592 -5.30 -25.03 -5.12
N THR A 593 -5.18 -25.62 -3.92
CA THR A 593 -4.87 -27.05 -3.74
C THR A 593 -6.03 -27.81 -3.11
N ASP A 594 -6.06 -29.13 -3.28
CA ASP A 594 -7.10 -29.98 -2.71
C ASP A 594 -7.12 -29.91 -1.18
N GLU A 595 -5.96 -29.76 -0.54
CA GLU A 595 -5.88 -29.65 0.93
C GLU A 595 -6.54 -28.37 1.44
N VAL A 596 -6.29 -27.23 0.78
CA VAL A 596 -6.90 -25.95 1.18
C VAL A 596 -8.39 -25.94 0.84
N ALA A 597 -8.79 -26.46 -0.33
CA ALA A 597 -10.20 -26.59 -0.70
C ALA A 597 -10.98 -27.42 0.33
N ALA A 598 -10.42 -28.56 0.76
CA ALA A 598 -10.99 -29.40 1.80
C ALA A 598 -11.09 -28.65 3.15
N ALA A 599 -10.06 -27.90 3.53
CA ALA A 599 -10.06 -27.11 4.77
C ALA A 599 -11.09 -25.97 4.77
N MET A 600 -11.33 -25.35 3.61
CA MET A 600 -12.37 -24.34 3.39
C MET A 600 -13.77 -24.95 3.21
N ARG A 601 -13.88 -26.27 3.06
CA ARG A 601 -15.10 -27.02 2.76
C ARG A 601 -15.74 -26.64 1.41
N VAL A 602 -14.90 -26.44 0.39
CA VAL A 602 -15.32 -26.13 -0.98
C VAL A 602 -14.86 -27.21 -1.97
N GLY A 603 -15.43 -27.21 -3.18
CA GLY A 603 -14.96 -28.08 -4.26
C GLY A 603 -13.57 -27.70 -4.74
N GLY A 604 -12.81 -28.67 -5.24
CA GLY A 604 -11.46 -28.46 -5.77
C GLY A 604 -11.42 -27.88 -7.19
N ASP A 605 -12.56 -27.75 -7.86
CA ASP A 605 -12.65 -27.20 -9.22
C ASP A 605 -12.62 -25.65 -9.24
N ASP A 606 -12.28 -25.09 -10.40
CA ASP A 606 -12.14 -23.64 -10.56
C ASP A 606 -13.42 -22.85 -10.30
N ALA A 607 -14.60 -23.40 -10.61
CA ALA A 607 -15.87 -22.71 -10.36
C ALA A 607 -16.12 -22.61 -8.85
N SER A 608 -15.87 -23.70 -8.11
CA SER A 608 -15.95 -23.72 -6.64
C SER A 608 -15.02 -22.69 -6.00
N TRP A 609 -13.76 -22.59 -6.44
CA TRP A 609 -12.84 -21.54 -5.97
C TRP A 609 -13.34 -20.14 -6.30
N THR A 610 -13.75 -19.91 -7.55
CA THR A 610 -14.19 -18.60 -8.03
C THR A 610 -15.45 -18.09 -7.32
N LEU A 611 -16.36 -18.99 -6.92
CA LEU A 611 -17.53 -18.69 -6.08
C LEU A 611 -17.17 -18.47 -4.61
N ASN A 612 -16.05 -19.00 -4.16
CA ASN A 612 -15.58 -18.88 -2.78
C ASN A 612 -14.73 -17.63 -2.54
N ASP A 613 -14.23 -16.99 -3.60
CA ASP A 613 -13.56 -15.66 -3.54
C ASP A 613 -14.50 -14.55 -3.00
N ARG A 614 -15.79 -14.85 -2.76
CA ARG A 614 -16.76 -13.92 -2.18
C ARG A 614 -16.38 -13.44 -0.77
N VAL A 615 -16.72 -12.19 -0.50
CA VAL A 615 -16.47 -11.49 0.76
C VAL A 615 -17.78 -11.29 1.53
N PRO A 616 -17.78 -11.22 2.88
CA PRO A 616 -18.99 -10.94 3.62
C PRO A 616 -19.26 -9.43 3.66
N TRP A 617 -20.52 -9.04 3.79
CA TRP A 617 -20.90 -7.66 4.08
C TRP A 617 -22.05 -7.61 5.07
N PHE A 618 -21.79 -7.04 6.24
CA PHE A 618 -22.73 -6.86 7.34
C PHE A 618 -23.10 -5.39 7.47
N VAL A 619 -24.39 -5.12 7.66
CA VAL A 619 -24.92 -3.80 8.00
C VAL A 619 -25.75 -3.92 9.27
N ARG A 620 -25.16 -3.50 10.39
CA ARG A 620 -25.85 -3.38 11.67
C ARG A 620 -26.49 -2.00 11.75
N LEU A 621 -27.82 -1.99 11.76
CA LEU A 621 -28.60 -0.77 11.95
C LEU A 621 -28.57 -0.33 13.42
N PRO A 622 -28.70 0.97 13.70
CA PRO A 622 -28.78 1.46 15.06
C PRO A 622 -30.03 0.91 15.76
N THR A 623 -29.96 0.70 17.07
CA THR A 623 -31.03 0.08 17.87
C THR A 623 -32.39 0.81 17.71
N ARG A 624 -32.34 2.12 17.46
CA ARG A 624 -33.53 2.97 17.21
C ARG A 624 -34.20 2.78 15.85
N ALA A 625 -33.51 2.18 14.87
CA ALA A 625 -34.05 1.96 13.54
C ALA A 625 -35.06 0.81 13.55
N THR A 626 -36.32 1.11 13.26
CA THR A 626 -37.38 0.12 13.13
C THR A 626 -37.43 -0.41 11.70
N ALA A 627 -36.58 -1.38 11.38
CA ALA A 627 -36.58 -2.08 10.10
C ALA A 627 -36.32 -3.59 10.27
N PRO A 628 -37.19 -4.32 10.99
CA PRO A 628 -36.99 -5.75 11.27
C PRO A 628 -36.90 -6.59 9.98
N ASP A 629 -37.63 -6.20 8.94
CA ASP A 629 -37.65 -6.87 7.64
C ASP A 629 -36.31 -6.82 6.90
N LEU A 630 -35.38 -5.94 7.31
CA LEU A 630 -34.03 -5.87 6.73
C LEU A 630 -33.06 -6.88 7.35
N ARG A 631 -33.32 -7.35 8.57
CA ARG A 631 -32.41 -8.27 9.26
C ARG A 631 -32.33 -9.63 8.56
N GLY A 632 -31.26 -10.36 8.86
CA GLY A 632 -31.01 -11.69 8.34
C GLY A 632 -30.18 -11.70 7.05
N GLU A 633 -30.04 -12.89 6.49
CA GLU A 633 -29.18 -13.12 5.34
C GLU A 633 -29.85 -12.72 4.03
N ARG A 634 -29.01 -12.30 3.08
CA ARG A 634 -29.35 -11.86 1.74
C ARG A 634 -28.39 -12.57 0.78
N THR A 635 -28.94 -13.48 -0.01
CA THR A 635 -28.18 -14.41 -0.86
C THR A 635 -28.14 -13.99 -2.33
N MET A 636 -28.78 -12.88 -2.70
CA MET A 636 -28.71 -12.38 -4.07
C MET A 636 -27.26 -12.04 -4.44
N PRO A 637 -26.85 -12.25 -5.70
CA PRO A 637 -25.57 -11.78 -6.19
C PRO A 637 -25.43 -10.27 -6.00
N ALA A 638 -24.35 -9.88 -5.33
CA ALA A 638 -23.99 -8.50 -5.06
C ALA A 638 -22.52 -8.26 -5.41
N GLY A 639 -22.15 -7.02 -5.71
CA GLY A 639 -20.78 -6.57 -5.90
C GLY A 639 -20.37 -5.53 -4.85
N GLN A 640 -19.07 -5.29 -4.74
CA GLN A 640 -18.53 -4.18 -3.95
C GLN A 640 -19.01 -2.82 -4.47
N THR A 641 -19.21 -2.69 -5.78
CA THR A 641 -19.79 -1.51 -6.40
C THR A 641 -21.21 -1.19 -5.92
N ASP A 642 -21.97 -2.18 -5.44
CA ASP A 642 -23.31 -1.99 -4.89
C ASP A 642 -23.29 -1.31 -3.48
N PHE A 643 -22.12 -1.18 -2.86
CA PHE A 643 -21.95 -0.65 -1.50
C PHE A 643 -22.45 0.78 -1.35
N ALA A 644 -21.86 1.75 -2.07
CA ALA A 644 -22.20 3.17 -1.94
C ALA A 644 -23.70 3.47 -2.15
N PRO A 645 -24.35 3.05 -3.26
CA PRO A 645 -25.78 3.35 -3.45
C PRO A 645 -26.67 2.74 -2.36
N THR A 646 -26.32 1.55 -1.86
CA THR A 646 -27.06 0.90 -0.77
C THR A 646 -26.93 1.66 0.56
N ILE A 647 -25.71 2.05 0.94
CA ILE A 647 -25.47 2.81 2.18
C ILE A 647 -26.13 4.20 2.11
N LEU A 648 -26.04 4.89 0.96
CA LEU A 648 -26.74 6.17 0.76
C LEU A 648 -28.26 6.00 0.94
N GLY A 649 -28.84 4.92 0.40
CA GLY A 649 -30.24 4.58 0.57
C GLY A 649 -30.65 4.47 2.04
N LEU A 650 -29.88 3.78 2.89
CA LEU A 650 -30.13 3.67 4.33
C LEU A 650 -30.09 5.02 5.04
N LEU A 651 -29.11 5.86 4.69
CA LEU A 651 -28.93 7.20 5.25
C LEU A 651 -29.93 8.22 4.67
N GLY A 652 -30.75 7.79 3.70
CA GLY A 652 -31.82 8.60 3.14
C GLY A 652 -31.37 9.60 2.07
N ILE A 653 -30.25 9.31 1.41
CA ILE A 653 -29.71 10.05 0.27
C ILE A 653 -29.98 9.25 -0.99
N ASP A 654 -30.65 9.85 -1.97
CA ASP A 654 -31.01 9.16 -3.20
C ASP A 654 -29.84 9.13 -4.19
N ALA A 655 -29.39 7.92 -4.55
CA ALA A 655 -28.28 7.70 -5.47
C ALA A 655 -28.71 7.65 -6.95
N GLY A 656 -29.99 7.81 -7.28
CA GLY A 656 -30.51 7.69 -8.65
C GLY A 656 -29.75 8.56 -9.67
N SER A 657 -29.48 9.82 -9.32
CA SER A 657 -28.74 10.78 -10.17
C SER A 657 -27.22 10.70 -10.04
N LEU A 658 -26.69 9.75 -9.26
CA LEU A 658 -25.26 9.55 -9.14
C LEU A 658 -24.77 8.56 -10.21
N PRO A 659 -23.60 8.83 -10.83
CA PRO A 659 -23.00 7.99 -11.86
C PRO A 659 -22.27 6.80 -11.21
N TYR A 660 -23.05 5.95 -10.56
CA TYR A 660 -22.63 4.71 -9.91
C TYR A 660 -23.01 3.53 -10.78
N VAL A 661 -22.08 2.59 -10.97
CA VAL A 661 -22.37 1.38 -11.77
C VAL A 661 -23.12 0.35 -10.95
N GLY A 662 -22.89 0.35 -9.63
CA GLY A 662 -23.61 -0.51 -8.69
C GLY A 662 -25.04 -0.05 -8.44
N ARG A 663 -25.77 -0.90 -7.71
CA ARG A 663 -27.21 -0.87 -7.49
C ARG A 663 -27.51 -0.76 -6.00
N ASN A 664 -28.67 -0.23 -5.65
CA ASN A 664 -29.15 -0.25 -4.28
C ASN A 664 -29.78 -1.62 -3.97
N LEU A 665 -29.16 -2.40 -3.07
CA LEU A 665 -29.59 -3.75 -2.74
C LEU A 665 -30.80 -3.84 -1.80
N LEU A 666 -31.27 -2.72 -1.25
CA LEU A 666 -32.37 -2.71 -0.28
C LEU A 666 -33.76 -2.61 -0.91
N GLY A 667 -33.81 -2.48 -2.24
CA GLY A 667 -35.05 -2.55 -3.04
C GLY A 667 -35.30 -3.95 -3.58
N ALA A 668 -35.91 -4.01 -4.76
CA ALA A 668 -35.95 -5.22 -5.59
C ALA A 668 -34.89 -5.06 -6.70
N PRO A 669 -33.59 -5.30 -6.43
CA PRO A 669 -32.57 -5.23 -7.45
C PRO A 669 -32.87 -6.28 -8.54
N ASP A 670 -32.57 -5.94 -9.78
CA ASP A 670 -32.68 -6.87 -10.90
C ASP A 670 -31.66 -8.03 -10.79
N ASP A 671 -31.79 -9.04 -11.64
CA ASP A 671 -30.82 -10.14 -11.73
C ASP A 671 -29.69 -9.81 -12.73
N ALA A 672 -29.27 -8.54 -12.79
CA ALA A 672 -28.17 -8.16 -13.67
C ALA A 672 -26.85 -8.78 -13.19
N PRO A 673 -25.95 -9.16 -14.12
CA PRO A 673 -24.63 -9.69 -13.77
C PRO A 673 -23.83 -8.75 -12.88
N VAL A 674 -23.26 -9.30 -11.81
CA VAL A 674 -22.19 -8.68 -11.01
C VAL A 674 -20.87 -8.96 -11.72
N VAL A 675 -20.10 -7.91 -12.01
CA VAL A 675 -19.03 -7.95 -13.01
C VAL A 675 -17.68 -7.79 -12.35
N ARG A 676 -16.72 -8.65 -12.68
CA ARG A 676 -15.32 -8.45 -12.33
C ARG A 676 -14.56 -7.68 -13.42
N PRO A 677 -13.56 -6.88 -13.07
CA PRO A 677 -12.86 -6.02 -14.02
C PRO A 677 -12.12 -6.80 -15.13
N TYR A 678 -11.72 -8.04 -14.87
CA TYR A 678 -11.04 -8.93 -15.81
C TYR A 678 -11.97 -9.82 -16.66
N GLY A 679 -13.29 -9.64 -16.56
CA GLY A 679 -14.26 -10.20 -17.50
C GLY A 679 -15.09 -11.38 -17.00
N ASP A 680 -14.79 -11.92 -15.82
CA ASP A 680 -15.69 -12.84 -15.12
C ASP A 680 -16.95 -12.10 -14.65
N TRP A 681 -18.08 -12.80 -14.56
CA TRP A 681 -19.29 -12.25 -13.96
C TRP A 681 -20.18 -13.35 -13.37
N LEU A 682 -21.05 -12.95 -12.45
CA LEU A 682 -21.97 -13.82 -11.72
C LEU A 682 -23.38 -13.23 -11.72
N ASP A 683 -24.39 -14.03 -12.05
CA ASP A 683 -25.81 -13.73 -11.79
C ASP A 683 -26.45 -14.83 -10.92
N SER A 684 -27.77 -14.82 -10.71
CA SER A 684 -28.43 -15.82 -9.84
C SER A 684 -28.43 -17.24 -10.42
N HIS A 685 -28.07 -17.39 -11.69
CA HIS A 685 -28.20 -18.63 -12.47
C HIS A 685 -26.87 -19.14 -13.03
N HIS A 686 -25.90 -18.25 -13.26
CA HIS A 686 -24.69 -18.52 -14.00
C HIS A 686 -23.46 -17.87 -13.36
N LEU A 687 -22.34 -18.60 -13.45
CA LEU A 687 -21.00 -18.05 -13.38
C LEU A 687 -20.39 -18.10 -14.77
N PHE A 688 -19.96 -16.96 -15.29
CA PHE A 688 -19.18 -16.88 -16.51
C PHE A 688 -17.71 -16.60 -16.18
N ALA A 689 -16.82 -17.48 -16.62
CA ALA A 689 -15.38 -17.35 -16.42
C ALA A 689 -14.68 -17.07 -17.76
N SER A 690 -13.89 -16.01 -17.80
CA SER A 690 -13.11 -15.55 -18.94
C SER A 690 -11.62 -15.63 -18.60
N ARG A 691 -10.97 -16.74 -18.97
CA ARG A 691 -9.54 -16.97 -18.70
C ARG A 691 -8.74 -16.84 -19.99
N GLY A 692 -8.22 -15.65 -20.25
CA GLY A 692 -7.50 -15.35 -21.49
C GLY A 692 -8.42 -15.51 -22.71
N ALA A 693 -8.18 -16.53 -23.54
CA ALA A 693 -9.01 -16.83 -24.71
C ALA A 693 -10.17 -17.81 -24.40
N GLU A 694 -10.10 -18.52 -23.28
CA GLU A 694 -11.10 -19.51 -22.90
C GLU A 694 -12.30 -18.85 -22.22
N ARG A 695 -13.50 -19.33 -22.56
CA ARG A 695 -14.77 -18.87 -21.99
C ARG A 695 -15.54 -20.08 -21.52
N VAL A 696 -16.03 -20.04 -20.29
CA VAL A 696 -16.82 -21.11 -19.70
C VAL A 696 -18.09 -20.50 -19.11
N CYS A 697 -19.25 -21.04 -19.49
CA CYS A 697 -20.52 -20.78 -18.84
C CYS A 697 -20.79 -21.93 -17.87
N TYR A 698 -21.02 -21.63 -16.60
CA TYR A 698 -21.33 -22.61 -15.57
C TYR A 698 -22.71 -22.33 -15.01
N SER A 699 -23.60 -23.33 -15.03
CA SER A 699 -24.93 -23.20 -14.44
C SER A 699 -24.86 -23.47 -12.94
N LEU A 700 -25.24 -22.49 -12.13
CA LEU A 700 -25.29 -22.60 -10.67
C LEU A 700 -26.41 -23.55 -10.22
N THR A 701 -27.51 -23.61 -10.98
CA THR A 701 -28.64 -24.51 -10.71
C THR A 701 -28.27 -25.97 -10.97
N ARG A 702 -27.63 -26.26 -12.12
CA ARG A 702 -27.23 -27.63 -12.48
C ARG A 702 -25.90 -28.06 -11.85
N ARG A 703 -25.12 -27.09 -11.36
CA ARG A 703 -23.75 -27.28 -10.85
C ARG A 703 -22.85 -27.97 -11.87
N SER A 704 -22.95 -27.55 -13.12
CA SER A 704 -22.15 -28.10 -14.23
C SER A 704 -21.92 -27.06 -15.31
N ILE A 705 -20.94 -27.32 -16.17
CA ILE A 705 -20.72 -26.54 -17.39
C ILE A 705 -21.99 -26.56 -18.24
N ALA A 706 -22.36 -25.38 -18.74
CA ALA A 706 -23.52 -25.07 -19.55
C ALA A 706 -23.11 -24.75 -20.99
N ASP A 707 -24.08 -24.65 -21.90
CA ASP A 707 -23.80 -24.11 -23.22
C ASP A 707 -23.43 -22.62 -23.11
N LEU A 708 -22.44 -22.17 -23.87
CA LEU A 708 -22.01 -20.76 -23.83
C LEU A 708 -23.13 -19.80 -24.24
N ASP A 709 -24.07 -20.23 -25.08
CA ASP A 709 -25.21 -19.42 -25.48
C ASP A 709 -26.14 -19.08 -24.31
N GLU A 710 -26.19 -19.90 -23.24
CA GLU A 710 -26.96 -19.59 -22.02
C GLU A 710 -26.45 -18.30 -21.34
N CYS A 711 -25.14 -18.06 -21.39
CA CYS A 711 -24.49 -16.87 -20.81
C CYS A 711 -24.45 -15.65 -21.77
N ARG A 712 -24.94 -15.77 -23.01
CA ARG A 712 -24.71 -14.74 -24.06
C ARG A 712 -25.25 -13.35 -23.69
N ASN A 713 -26.47 -13.27 -23.17
CA ASN A 713 -27.08 -11.99 -22.82
C ASN A 713 -26.43 -11.36 -21.58
N GLY A 714 -26.11 -12.19 -20.58
CA GLY A 714 -25.36 -11.76 -19.39
C GLY A 714 -23.98 -11.22 -19.77
N ASP A 715 -23.25 -11.89 -20.66
CA ASP A 715 -21.94 -11.45 -21.12
C ASP A 715 -22.00 -10.12 -21.88
N LEU A 716 -23.03 -9.90 -22.73
CA LEU A 716 -23.22 -8.60 -23.39
C LEU A 716 -23.46 -7.47 -22.38
N ALA A 717 -24.29 -7.70 -21.36
CA ALA A 717 -24.55 -6.72 -20.31
C ALA A 717 -23.32 -6.46 -19.43
N ALA A 718 -22.57 -7.52 -19.09
CA ALA A 718 -21.37 -7.44 -18.28
C ALA A 718 -20.25 -6.67 -19.01
N ARG A 719 -20.00 -6.99 -20.29
CA ARG A 719 -19.05 -6.25 -21.14
C ARG A 719 -19.42 -4.77 -21.20
N ARG A 720 -20.70 -4.47 -21.44
CA ARG A 720 -21.18 -3.09 -21.50
C ARG A 720 -20.93 -2.32 -20.19
N THR A 721 -21.21 -2.95 -19.06
CA THR A 721 -20.97 -2.36 -17.73
C THR A 721 -19.48 -2.07 -17.51
N ARG A 722 -18.60 -3.03 -17.83
CA ARG A 722 -17.14 -2.86 -17.73
C ARG A 722 -16.65 -1.75 -18.66
N ASP A 723 -17.10 -1.72 -19.90
CA ASP A 723 -16.64 -0.74 -20.89
C ASP A 723 -17.05 0.69 -20.48
N VAL A 724 -18.29 0.87 -20.00
CA VAL A 724 -18.75 2.16 -19.45
C VAL A 724 -17.96 2.54 -18.21
N SER A 725 -17.81 1.64 -17.22
CA SER A 725 -17.04 1.92 -16.00
C SER A 725 -15.59 2.31 -16.31
N ARG A 726 -14.92 1.53 -17.18
CA ARG A 726 -13.56 1.80 -17.62
C ARG A 726 -13.46 3.17 -18.28
N ARG A 727 -14.41 3.51 -19.17
CA ARG A 727 -14.45 4.82 -19.83
C ARG A 727 -14.56 5.94 -18.81
N VAL A 728 -15.46 5.81 -17.81
CA VAL A 728 -15.63 6.80 -16.74
C VAL A 728 -14.32 7.05 -16.00
N VAL A 729 -13.54 6.00 -15.71
CA VAL A 729 -12.24 6.11 -15.04
C VAL A 729 -11.16 6.67 -15.97
N VAL A 730 -11.02 6.13 -17.19
CA VAL A 730 -9.92 6.50 -18.10
C VAL A 730 -10.07 7.93 -18.62
N GLU A 731 -11.31 8.36 -18.85
CA GLU A 731 -11.65 9.67 -19.42
C GLU A 731 -12.12 10.69 -18.35
N ASP A 732 -12.16 10.30 -17.07
CA ASP A 732 -12.55 11.13 -15.93
C ASP A 732 -13.92 11.81 -16.11
N LEU A 733 -14.93 10.98 -16.31
CA LEU A 733 -16.28 11.44 -16.63
C LEU A 733 -17.20 11.51 -15.42
N GLN A 734 -16.80 10.99 -14.25
CA GLN A 734 -17.74 10.79 -13.15
C GLN A 734 -18.38 12.11 -12.70
N GLU A 735 -17.61 13.15 -12.44
CA GLU A 735 -18.16 14.47 -12.08
C GLU A 735 -19.03 15.10 -13.20
N ARG A 736 -18.59 15.00 -14.46
CA ARG A 736 -19.35 15.53 -15.62
C ARG A 736 -20.69 14.82 -15.80
N LEU A 737 -20.73 13.51 -15.59
CA LEU A 737 -21.94 12.70 -15.65
C LEU A 737 -22.89 13.06 -14.51
N ARG A 738 -22.38 13.24 -13.29
CA ARG A 738 -23.17 13.71 -12.15
C ARG A 738 -23.88 15.04 -12.45
N GLN A 739 -23.16 16.01 -13.01
CA GLN A 739 -23.74 17.31 -13.36
C GLN A 739 -24.85 17.18 -14.42
N SER A 740 -24.61 16.37 -15.46
CA SER A 740 -25.59 16.12 -16.52
C SER A 740 -26.83 15.37 -16.02
N LEU A 741 -26.66 14.32 -15.20
CA LEU A 741 -27.76 13.55 -14.60
C LEU A 741 -28.57 14.40 -13.61
N GLY A 742 -27.90 15.21 -12.79
CA GLY A 742 -28.57 16.16 -11.88
C GLY A 742 -29.39 17.22 -12.62
N GLY A 743 -28.87 17.76 -13.72
CA GLY A 743 -29.59 18.69 -14.59
C GLY A 743 -30.86 18.08 -15.20
N ARG A 744 -30.80 16.84 -15.68
CA ARG A 744 -31.98 16.11 -16.18
C ARG A 744 -33.03 15.87 -15.10
N ALA A 745 -32.60 15.47 -13.90
CA ALA A 745 -33.51 15.26 -12.77
C ALA A 745 -34.20 16.56 -12.33
N ALA A 746 -33.50 17.69 -12.36
CA ALA A 746 -34.09 18.99 -12.06
C ALA A 746 -35.08 19.45 -13.14
N ALA A 747 -34.83 19.17 -14.42
CA ALA A 747 -35.73 19.52 -15.52
C ALA A 747 -36.99 18.64 -15.59
N ALA A 748 -36.96 17.44 -15.00
CA ALA A 748 -38.09 16.50 -14.96
C ALA A 748 -39.04 16.73 -13.76
N ARG A 749 -38.61 17.53 -12.76
CA ARG A 749 -39.44 17.96 -11.62
C ARG A 749 -40.07 19.32 -11.93
#